data_AF-A0A8D0C7B9-F1
#
_entry.id   AF-A0A8D0C7B9-F1
#
_cell.length_a   1.000
_cell.length_b   1.000
_cell.length_c   1.000
_cell.angle_alpha   90.00
_cell.angle_beta   90.00
_cell.angle_gamma   90.00
#
_symmetry.space_group_name_H-M   'P 1'
#
loop_
_entity.id
_entity.type
_entity.pdbx_description
1 polymer ?
#
loop_
_entity_poly.entity_id
_entity_poly.type
_entity_poly.pdbx_seq_one_letter_code
_entity_poly.pdbx_strand_id
1 'polypeptide(L)'
;MKQERSLDLERYQEKGSQLWDRWQRVSLQIETRQAELESIEYMLGDYRNCHGSLIQWIEETTTQQELMKPGQAEDSRVLSEQLSQQMALFAEIEANQAKLDQCQKLSQQYAAAVKDYELQLMTYRAFVESQQKSPVKRRRMLSSSDSIAQEFMDLRTRYTALVTLTTQHVKYISDALRRLEEEEKVVEEEKQEHVDKVKELLSWVTNFKQNVQFRSSPPKSKELRDIEKSILDQQVLNEELAAKKEQVSEAIKTTQIFLAKHGHKLSGPEKEQILTQLNALKDTYNQLCSDSTEQLQQLQSHMAQETAHKTLQEQQAIRRQKLEEMCSWMEQTEGRLEDPQGTVQKGDLDALQQRQSEVKDLQRSLHSRAASFASVLKGTEEFLEENQAKLDPGELASLRKQLCRAKEQYQSLQERTEAAQKELESAVSTVAQQQSEKVKVRTAKDLKENQSKIESLLHWVSAGQSQNRRVIAGQEEGSTTPEGVSMSLVHYYYCYYFQIHHQELLSQQQEVILATQSAQAFLDKQGHNLTPEEKQKLQSRLEELKQLYTPALAQSEQRLKRAQALRDEMQKFLRDHVEFDAWLEQAEQELGKMCAGEGNLESLHPLLLRQSSFSEDVISHKGDLRFVTMSGQKVLDAEKMASDAEETPGPEVVAAGTLVKSKLDNATRRYSALHSKCTALGSHLTVLLDRSQQFQEVAESLRSWLVESEEAVTTLLSEAVSSDPAVLQKQLAGAKRLQEDLVEHQVPVEKLEKASRSLLEIHEAPMPDHRGIQETTDSLVSRFQNLSSRMAERSALLQKSIAQSQSVQEGLESLLQSMAEVERNLQREDVSSFSSASIQETLAANMKLKQDIARQKSSLEATREMVTRFMETADSATAAALQSKLAEVTERFGSLWQQQQEKEEALKELLPKVEQFERLSEKLQQFTESRTRLLASGNQPDHDIARFSQQSIQECGSCLQDRLPATPDAGFSWLFTPQDQTQSLTGGEGMAAFFHLLF
;
A
#
# COMPACT_ATOMS: atom_id res chain seq x y z
N MET A 1 60.23 -5.45 89.63
CA MET A 1 59.14 -5.31 88.63
C MET A 1 59.55 -4.33 87.54
N LYS A 2 60.51 -4.70 86.68
CA LYS A 2 60.69 -4.04 85.37
C LYS A 2 60.19 -5.05 84.34
N GLN A 3 59.09 -4.71 83.69
CA GLN A 3 58.46 -5.55 82.69
C GLN A 3 59.30 -5.41 81.41
N GLU A 4 60.13 -6.42 81.11
CA GLU A 4 60.92 -6.42 79.88
C GLU A 4 59.96 -6.44 78.69
N ARG A 5 59.93 -5.32 77.96
CA ARG A 5 59.11 -5.17 76.77
C ARG A 5 59.70 -6.07 75.69
N SER A 6 58.97 -7.12 75.36
CA SER A 6 59.28 -7.96 74.21
C SER A 6 59.16 -7.13 72.93
N LEU A 7 60.30 -6.84 72.30
CA LEU A 7 60.37 -6.12 71.03
C LEU A 7 59.58 -6.83 69.92
N ASP A 8 59.49 -8.16 69.98
CA ASP A 8 58.65 -8.94 69.07
C ASP A 8 57.17 -8.68 69.31
N LEU A 9 56.72 -8.57 70.56
CA LEU A 9 55.32 -8.24 70.87
C LEU A 9 54.95 -6.85 70.34
N GLU A 10 55.79 -5.84 70.55
CA GLU A 10 55.56 -4.48 70.01
C GLU A 10 55.52 -4.52 68.46
N ARG A 11 56.40 -5.28 67.81
CA ARG A 11 56.43 -5.47 66.34
C ARG A 11 55.19 -6.20 65.79
N TYR A 12 54.65 -7.19 66.51
CA TYR A 12 53.42 -7.87 66.11
C TYR A 12 52.18 -7.00 66.36
N GLN A 13 52.17 -6.20 67.44
CA GLN A 13 51.13 -5.21 67.68
C GLN A 13 51.10 -4.14 66.59
N GLU A 14 52.27 -3.60 66.20
CA GLU A 14 52.38 -2.61 65.12
C GLU A 14 51.88 -3.17 63.78
N LYS A 15 52.23 -4.42 63.43
CA LYS A 15 51.66 -5.10 62.25
C LYS A 15 50.15 -5.31 62.35
N GLY A 16 49.64 -5.59 63.56
CA GLY A 16 48.20 -5.70 63.82
C GLY A 16 47.47 -4.38 63.55
N SER A 17 48.00 -3.26 64.06
CA SER A 17 47.47 -1.93 63.79
C SER A 17 47.53 -1.59 62.29
N GLN A 18 48.66 -1.84 61.62
CA GLN A 18 48.80 -1.60 60.18
C GLN A 18 47.80 -2.43 59.32
N LEU A 19 47.47 -3.66 59.75
CA LEU A 19 46.44 -4.48 59.11
C LEU A 19 45.03 -3.92 59.38
N TRP A 20 44.76 -3.48 60.60
CA TRP A 20 43.49 -2.87 60.98
C TRP A 20 43.24 -1.55 60.22
N ASP A 21 44.25 -0.68 60.13
CA ASP A 21 44.20 0.59 59.36
C ASP A 21 43.99 0.34 57.85
N ARG A 22 44.44 -0.80 57.32
CA ARG A 22 44.15 -1.21 55.94
C ARG A 22 42.73 -1.73 55.80
N TRP A 23 42.24 -2.51 56.76
CA TRP A 23 40.87 -3.01 56.77
C TRP A 23 39.83 -1.89 56.88
N GLN A 24 40.06 -0.90 57.75
CA GLN A 24 39.21 0.30 57.87
C GLN A 24 39.14 1.08 56.56
N ARG A 25 40.29 1.31 55.89
CA ARG A 25 40.33 1.99 54.58
C ARG A 25 39.60 1.22 53.47
N VAL A 26 39.64 -0.11 53.49
CA VAL A 26 38.84 -0.94 52.56
C VAL A 26 37.35 -0.82 52.87
N SER A 27 36.97 -0.86 54.15
CA SER A 27 35.57 -0.75 54.59
C SER A 27 34.95 0.60 54.18
N LEU A 28 35.63 1.71 54.49
CA LEU A 28 35.22 3.07 54.10
C LEU A 28 35.12 3.23 52.57
N GLN A 29 36.03 2.57 51.82
CA GLN A 29 35.96 2.60 50.36
C GLN A 29 34.74 1.85 49.84
N ILE A 30 34.36 0.72 50.45
CA ILE A 30 33.14 -0.03 50.09
C ILE A 30 31.89 0.83 50.36
N GLU A 31 31.80 1.46 51.53
CA GLU A 31 30.68 2.36 51.89
C GLU A 31 30.54 3.53 50.91
N THR A 32 31.67 4.17 50.55
CA THR A 32 31.68 5.26 49.57
C THR A 32 31.22 4.77 48.19
N ARG A 33 31.70 3.60 47.74
CA ARG A 33 31.31 3.01 46.45
C ARG A 33 29.85 2.61 46.39
N GLN A 34 29.29 2.16 47.52
CA GLN A 34 27.87 1.85 47.63
C GLN A 34 27.03 3.12 47.47
N ALA A 35 27.35 4.19 48.22
CA ALA A 35 26.63 5.47 48.11
C ALA A 35 26.73 6.11 46.70
N GLU A 36 27.88 5.96 46.03
CA GLU A 36 28.03 6.38 44.62
C GLU A 36 27.13 5.57 43.67
N LEU A 37 27.02 4.25 43.87
CA LEU A 37 26.15 3.38 43.06
C LEU A 37 24.66 3.65 43.31
N GLU A 38 24.24 3.85 44.56
CA GLU A 38 22.86 4.22 44.92
C GLU A 38 22.45 5.56 44.27
N SER A 39 23.37 6.52 44.20
CA SER A 39 23.16 7.79 43.48
C SER A 39 23.02 7.60 41.96
N ILE A 40 23.83 6.72 41.36
CA ILE A 40 23.75 6.37 39.94
C ILE A 40 22.45 5.62 39.61
N GLU A 41 22.00 4.72 40.50
CA GLU A 41 20.72 4.02 40.39
C GLU A 41 19.54 4.99 40.44
N TYR A 42 19.57 5.96 41.35
CA TYR A 42 18.56 7.03 41.42
C TYR A 42 18.49 7.84 40.10
N MET A 43 19.65 8.27 39.58
CA MET A 43 19.72 8.99 38.29
C MET A 43 19.23 8.14 37.10
N LEU A 44 19.49 6.83 37.13
CA LEU A 44 18.97 5.90 36.12
C LEU A 44 17.44 5.77 36.22
N GLY A 45 16.89 5.72 37.44
CA GLY A 45 15.45 5.70 37.69
C GLY A 45 14.74 6.92 37.11
N ASP A 46 15.24 8.13 37.41
CA ASP A 46 14.72 9.39 36.86
C ASP A 46 14.76 9.39 35.32
N TYR A 47 15.87 8.95 34.70
CA TYR A 47 15.97 8.80 33.25
C TYR A 47 14.93 7.80 32.71
N ARG A 48 14.84 6.59 33.27
CA ARG A 48 13.95 5.52 32.80
C ARG A 48 12.47 5.94 32.88
N ASN A 49 12.08 6.62 33.96
CA ASN A 49 10.73 7.16 34.12
C ASN A 49 10.40 8.21 33.04
N CYS A 50 11.32 9.16 32.79
CA CYS A 50 11.15 10.20 31.78
C CYS A 50 11.11 9.62 30.35
N HIS A 51 12.03 8.71 30.04
CA HIS A 51 12.15 8.01 28.76
C HIS A 51 10.92 7.14 28.47
N GLY A 52 10.47 6.32 29.44
CA GLY A 52 9.29 5.46 29.30
C GLY A 52 8.02 6.26 29.06
N SER A 53 7.82 7.35 29.82
CA SER A 53 6.67 8.25 29.63
C SER A 53 6.63 8.88 28.24
N LEU A 54 7.80 9.21 27.67
CA LEU A 54 7.90 9.77 26.32
C LEU A 54 7.70 8.71 25.23
N ILE A 55 8.26 7.50 25.38
CA ILE A 55 8.03 6.42 24.41
C ILE A 55 6.55 6.06 24.34
N GLN A 56 5.90 5.84 25.48
CA GLN A 56 4.48 5.48 25.52
C GLN A 56 3.63 6.55 24.83
N TRP A 57 3.84 7.83 25.16
CA TRP A 57 3.11 8.93 24.52
C TRP A 57 3.40 9.06 23.01
N ILE A 58 4.65 8.83 22.56
CA ILE A 58 4.97 8.81 21.12
C ILE A 58 4.23 7.67 20.42
N GLU A 59 4.25 6.45 20.97
CA GLU A 59 3.59 5.29 20.39
C GLU A 59 2.06 5.47 20.34
N GLU A 60 1.44 5.94 21.43
CA GLU A 60 0.02 6.32 21.47
C GLU A 60 -0.31 7.38 20.41
N THR A 61 0.48 8.46 20.32
CA THR A 61 0.23 9.53 19.33
C THR A 61 0.44 9.05 17.89
N THR A 62 1.43 8.20 17.62
CA THR A 62 1.64 7.60 16.29
C THR A 62 0.45 6.73 15.89
N THR A 63 -0.06 5.87 16.79
CA THR A 63 -1.24 5.04 16.46
C THR A 63 -2.50 5.88 16.20
N GLN A 64 -2.70 6.99 16.93
CA GLN A 64 -3.79 7.93 16.64
C GLN A 64 -3.66 8.58 15.25
N GLN A 65 -2.43 8.86 14.80
CA GLN A 65 -2.18 9.40 13.46
C GLN A 65 -2.36 8.38 12.33
N GLU A 66 -2.06 7.10 12.57
CA GLU A 66 -2.29 6.02 11.60
C GLU A 66 -3.79 5.72 11.43
N LEU A 67 -4.58 5.83 12.50
CA LEU A 67 -6.05 5.71 12.44
C LEU A 67 -6.71 6.87 11.67
N MET A 68 -6.16 8.08 11.78
CA MET A 68 -6.63 9.27 11.06
C MET A 68 -6.15 9.28 9.60
N LYS A 69 -6.85 8.55 8.72
CA LYS A 69 -6.63 8.55 7.25
C LYS A 69 -6.67 9.98 6.69
N PRO A 70 -5.54 10.59 6.29
CA PRO A 70 -5.53 12.01 5.89
C PRO A 70 -6.24 12.21 4.55
N GLY A 71 -7.07 13.25 4.45
CA GLY A 71 -7.58 13.79 3.17
C GLY A 71 -8.45 12.85 2.32
N GLN A 72 -9.11 11.85 2.92
CA GLN A 72 -10.17 11.08 2.25
C GLN A 72 -11.56 11.75 2.29
N ALA A 73 -11.71 12.86 3.02
CA ALA A 73 -12.99 13.55 3.11
C ALA A 73 -13.21 14.49 1.93
N GLU A 74 -14.36 14.36 1.27
CA GLU A 74 -14.81 15.23 0.16
C GLU A 74 -15.52 16.51 0.64
N ASP A 75 -15.69 16.67 1.96
CA ASP A 75 -16.36 17.82 2.60
C ASP A 75 -15.31 18.74 3.25
N SER A 76 -15.30 20.01 2.83
CA SER A 76 -14.41 21.07 3.34
C SER A 76 -14.51 21.27 4.86
N ARG A 77 -15.69 21.05 5.46
CA ARG A 77 -15.89 21.13 6.92
C ARG A 77 -15.19 19.99 7.65
N VAL A 78 -15.27 18.77 7.12
CA VAL A 78 -14.63 17.59 7.71
C VAL A 78 -13.10 17.71 7.63
N LEU A 79 -12.57 18.23 6.52
CA LEU A 79 -11.13 18.54 6.44
C LEU A 79 -10.72 19.66 7.40
N SER A 80 -11.58 20.67 7.65
CA SER A 80 -11.30 21.75 8.60
C SER A 80 -11.24 21.24 10.04
N GLU A 81 -12.18 20.37 10.42
CA GLU A 81 -12.20 19.67 11.71
C GLU A 81 -10.93 18.80 11.89
N GLN A 82 -10.57 18.00 10.87
CA GLN A 82 -9.34 17.19 10.87
C GLN A 82 -8.07 18.05 10.96
N LEU A 83 -8.03 19.21 10.28
CA LEU A 83 -6.91 20.14 10.36
C LEU A 83 -6.79 20.72 11.77
N SER A 84 -7.91 21.09 12.41
CA SER A 84 -7.94 21.56 13.80
C SER A 84 -7.38 20.52 14.76
N GLN A 85 -7.79 19.25 14.62
CA GLN A 85 -7.28 18.13 15.42
C GLN A 85 -5.78 17.91 15.22
N GLN A 86 -5.27 17.95 13.98
CA GLN A 86 -3.84 17.81 13.70
C GLN A 86 -3.01 19.01 14.20
N MET A 87 -3.57 20.22 14.17
CA MET A 87 -2.93 21.41 14.77
C MET A 87 -2.88 21.32 16.30
N ALA A 88 -3.90 20.75 16.96
CA ALA A 88 -3.88 20.48 18.39
C ALA A 88 -2.80 19.46 18.77
N LEU A 89 -2.68 18.35 18.03
CA LEU A 89 -1.60 17.38 18.20
C LEU A 89 -0.21 18.01 17.97
N PHE A 90 -0.07 18.88 16.98
CA PHE A 90 1.19 19.59 16.73
C PHE A 90 1.60 20.46 17.93
N ALA A 91 0.66 21.19 18.53
CA ALA A 91 0.91 21.97 19.75
C ALA A 91 1.25 21.10 20.98
N GLU A 92 0.66 19.90 21.09
CA GLU A 92 1.03 18.94 22.14
C GLU A 92 2.44 18.38 21.94
N ILE A 93 2.83 18.10 20.70
CA ILE A 93 4.20 17.72 20.34
C ILE A 93 5.17 18.85 20.73
N GLU A 94 4.92 20.10 20.33
CA GLU A 94 5.75 21.25 20.74
C GLU A 94 5.87 21.39 22.27
N ALA A 95 4.80 21.15 23.02
CA ALA A 95 4.83 21.16 24.49
C ALA A 95 5.70 20.03 25.08
N ASN A 96 5.70 18.85 24.46
CA ASN A 96 6.50 17.70 24.90
C ASN A 96 8.00 17.81 24.56
N GLN A 97 8.42 18.77 23.71
CA GLN A 97 9.84 19.09 23.48
C GLN A 97 10.58 19.35 24.80
N ALA A 98 9.95 20.06 25.75
CA ALA A 98 10.56 20.36 27.04
C ALA A 98 10.84 19.10 27.89
N LYS A 99 10.00 18.06 27.76
CA LYS A 99 10.23 16.75 28.38
C LYS A 99 11.34 15.98 27.68
N LEU A 100 11.44 16.05 26.35
CA LEU A 100 12.54 15.45 25.60
C LEU A 100 13.89 16.07 26.00
N ASP A 101 13.95 17.40 26.13
CA ASP A 101 15.12 18.13 26.62
C ASP A 101 15.48 17.78 28.07
N GLN A 102 14.47 17.47 28.92
CA GLN A 102 14.68 16.96 30.27
C GLN A 102 15.26 15.54 30.25
N CYS A 103 14.70 14.65 29.44
CA CYS A 103 15.20 13.29 29.23
C CYS A 103 16.66 13.31 28.74
N GLN A 104 17.01 14.25 27.85
CA GLN A 104 18.38 14.46 27.40
C GLN A 104 19.31 14.80 28.56
N LYS A 105 18.93 15.76 29.42
CA LYS A 105 19.73 16.17 30.59
C LYS A 105 19.94 15.01 31.56
N LEU A 106 18.91 14.22 31.84
CA LEU A 106 18.99 13.04 32.70
C LEU A 106 19.94 11.98 32.11
N SER A 107 19.86 11.71 30.80
CA SER A 107 20.79 10.79 30.12
C SER A 107 22.25 11.25 30.23
N GLN A 108 22.50 12.56 30.12
CA GLN A 108 23.83 13.17 30.22
C GLN A 108 24.37 13.17 31.65
N GLN A 109 23.51 13.39 32.65
CA GLN A 109 23.87 13.33 34.07
C GLN A 109 24.24 11.90 34.48
N TYR A 110 23.42 10.91 34.11
CA TYR A 110 23.75 9.50 34.30
C TYR A 110 25.06 9.11 33.60
N ALA A 111 25.23 9.48 32.32
CA ALA A 111 26.44 9.21 31.55
C ALA A 111 27.70 9.81 32.19
N ALA A 112 27.63 11.04 32.72
CA ALA A 112 28.73 11.68 33.43
C ALA A 112 29.05 10.95 34.75
N ALA A 113 28.04 10.65 35.57
CA ALA A 113 28.22 9.98 36.86
C ALA A 113 28.82 8.57 36.70
N VAL A 114 28.36 7.79 35.71
CA VAL A 114 28.95 6.49 35.37
C VAL A 114 30.41 6.63 34.93
N LYS A 115 30.73 7.59 34.05
CA LYS A 115 32.10 7.81 33.57
C LYS A 115 33.05 8.24 34.68
N ASP A 116 32.62 9.09 35.60
CA ASP A 116 33.39 9.48 36.77
C ASP A 116 33.60 8.28 37.72
N TYR A 117 32.56 7.49 38.00
CA TYR A 117 32.67 6.28 38.81
C TYR A 117 33.61 5.24 38.19
N GLU A 118 33.50 5.00 36.87
CA GLU A 118 34.40 4.12 36.12
C GLU A 118 35.86 4.61 36.18
N LEU A 119 36.10 5.92 36.00
CA LEU A 119 37.42 6.53 36.09
C LEU A 119 38.02 6.39 37.49
N GLN A 120 37.24 6.67 38.53
CA GLN A 120 37.66 6.46 39.91
C GLN A 120 37.94 4.97 40.19
N LEU A 121 37.15 4.05 39.64
CA LEU A 121 37.32 2.60 39.81
C LEU A 121 38.59 2.10 39.12
N MET A 122 38.89 2.59 37.91
CA MET A 122 40.17 2.36 37.23
C MET A 122 41.35 2.91 38.04
N THR A 123 41.22 4.11 38.61
CA THR A 123 42.25 4.76 39.44
C THR A 123 42.53 3.95 40.72
N TYR A 124 41.48 3.50 41.42
CA TYR A 124 41.62 2.65 42.60
C TYR A 124 42.24 1.29 42.27
N ARG A 125 41.83 0.66 41.16
CA ARG A 125 42.45 -0.59 40.66
C ARG A 125 43.94 -0.40 40.37
N ALA A 126 44.32 0.65 39.63
CA ALA A 126 45.72 0.95 39.34
C ALA A 126 46.56 1.18 40.61
N PHE A 127 45.99 1.87 41.63
CA PHE A 127 46.62 2.03 42.93
C PHE A 127 46.85 0.67 43.63
N VAL A 128 45.84 -0.20 43.69
CA VAL A 128 45.95 -1.53 44.32
C VAL A 128 46.90 -2.45 43.55
N GLU A 129 46.85 -2.47 42.21
CA GLU A 129 47.76 -3.23 41.35
C GLU A 129 49.22 -2.76 41.49
N SER A 130 49.46 -1.46 41.72
CA SER A 130 50.82 -0.95 42.01
C SER A 130 51.44 -1.52 43.30
N GLN A 131 50.60 -1.97 44.24
CA GLN A 131 51.00 -2.54 45.53
C GLN A 131 51.12 -4.08 45.50
N GLN A 132 50.54 -4.76 44.50
CA GLN A 132 50.61 -6.22 44.35
C GLN A 132 50.64 -6.67 42.88
N LYS A 133 51.70 -7.38 42.48
CA LYS A 133 51.78 -8.10 41.19
C LYS A 133 50.83 -9.31 41.21
N SER A 134 49.56 -9.09 40.88
CA SER A 134 48.53 -10.13 40.77
C SER A 134 48.26 -10.52 39.31
N PRO A 135 48.14 -11.83 38.94
CA PRO A 135 48.05 -12.29 37.56
C PRO A 135 46.60 -12.52 37.08
N VAL A 136 45.63 -11.70 37.49
CA VAL A 136 44.21 -11.90 37.14
C VAL A 136 43.88 -11.22 35.80
N LYS A 137 43.42 -12.00 34.81
CA LYS A 137 42.99 -11.49 33.50
C LYS A 137 41.78 -10.56 33.64
N ARG A 138 41.77 -9.49 32.84
CA ARG A 138 40.87 -8.33 32.98
C ARG A 138 39.58 -8.55 32.19
N ARG A 139 38.42 -8.39 32.83
CA ARG A 139 37.19 -8.01 32.10
C ARG A 139 37.22 -6.50 31.88
N ARG A 140 36.99 -6.03 30.65
CA ARG A 140 36.49 -4.66 30.46
C ARG A 140 35.06 -4.64 31.00
N MET A 141 34.74 -3.67 31.85
CA MET A 141 33.33 -3.33 32.06
C MET A 141 32.86 -2.63 30.79
N LEU A 142 31.75 -3.11 30.22
CA LEU A 142 31.02 -2.39 29.18
C LEU A 142 30.46 -1.11 29.83
N SER A 143 30.71 0.04 29.22
CA SER A 143 30.27 1.31 29.83
C SER A 143 28.76 1.46 29.64
N SER A 144 28.01 1.35 30.73
CA SER A 144 26.54 1.50 30.70
C SER A 144 26.10 2.91 30.28
N SER A 145 27.01 3.89 30.32
CA SER A 145 26.82 5.21 29.74
C SER A 145 26.51 5.19 28.25
N ASP A 146 27.10 4.28 27.48
CA ASP A 146 26.96 4.30 26.01
C ASP A 146 25.61 3.69 25.58
N SER A 147 25.08 2.74 26.36
CA SER A 147 23.72 2.19 26.15
C SER A 147 22.65 3.26 26.34
N ILE A 148 22.69 4.00 27.45
CA ILE A 148 21.72 5.08 27.74
C ILE A 148 21.83 6.24 26.73
N ALA A 149 23.04 6.52 26.23
CA ALA A 149 23.23 7.49 25.16
C ALA A 149 22.57 7.03 23.84
N GLN A 150 22.65 5.74 23.49
CA GLN A 150 21.99 5.18 22.31
C GLN A 150 20.47 5.17 22.45
N GLU A 151 19.93 4.71 23.59
CA GLU A 151 18.49 4.71 23.87
C GLU A 151 17.87 6.11 23.70
N PHE A 152 18.54 7.15 24.22
CA PHE A 152 18.09 8.53 24.01
C PHE A 152 18.14 8.98 22.54
N MET A 153 19.14 8.54 21.76
CA MET A 153 19.20 8.85 20.32
C MET A 153 18.06 8.19 19.54
N ASP A 154 17.69 6.97 19.91
CA ASP A 154 16.56 6.25 19.31
C ASP A 154 15.22 6.92 19.68
N LEU A 155 15.02 7.31 20.94
CA LEU A 155 13.88 8.13 21.38
C LEU A 155 13.78 9.44 20.59
N ARG A 156 14.88 10.19 20.47
CA ARG A 156 14.92 11.44 19.69
C ARG A 156 14.58 11.20 18.21
N THR A 157 15.00 10.06 17.65
CA THR A 157 14.70 9.67 16.27
C THR A 157 13.21 9.41 16.08
N ARG A 158 12.59 8.64 16.99
CA ARG A 158 11.14 8.39 16.99
C ARG A 158 10.32 9.67 17.13
N TYR A 159 10.68 10.53 18.07
CA TYR A 159 10.05 11.84 18.25
C TYR A 159 10.16 12.72 16.99
N THR A 160 11.32 12.75 16.36
CA THR A 160 11.53 13.50 15.11
C THR A 160 10.66 12.94 13.97
N ALA A 161 10.52 11.62 13.87
CA ALA A 161 9.63 11.00 12.90
C ALA A 161 8.16 11.44 13.12
N LEU A 162 7.67 11.41 14.36
CA LEU A 162 6.33 11.89 14.73
C LEU A 162 6.12 13.37 14.34
N VAL A 163 7.06 14.26 14.64
CA VAL A 163 7.03 15.68 14.21
C VAL A 163 6.89 15.77 12.69
N THR A 164 7.69 15.01 11.93
CA THR A 164 7.64 15.05 10.46
C THR A 164 6.34 14.49 9.89
N LEU A 165 5.79 13.41 10.46
CA LEU A 165 4.52 12.82 10.06
C LEU A 165 3.36 13.79 10.29
N THR A 166 3.28 14.37 11.49
CA THR A 166 2.28 15.40 11.85
C THR A 166 2.35 16.59 10.89
N THR A 167 3.55 17.10 10.61
CA THR A 167 3.77 18.23 9.70
C THR A 167 3.31 17.90 8.26
N GLN A 168 3.54 16.66 7.81
CA GLN A 168 3.06 16.18 6.52
C GLN A 168 1.52 16.06 6.49
N HIS A 169 0.90 15.55 7.55
CA HIS A 169 -0.56 15.46 7.67
C HIS A 169 -1.22 16.85 7.66
N VAL A 170 -0.75 17.77 8.50
CA VAL A 170 -1.20 19.18 8.52
C VAL A 170 -1.10 19.80 7.13
N LYS A 171 0.06 19.66 6.46
CA LYS A 171 0.26 20.19 5.11
C LYS A 171 -0.69 19.54 4.09
N TYR A 172 -0.84 18.21 4.12
CA TYR A 172 -1.67 17.49 3.16
C TYR A 172 -3.16 17.85 3.30
N ILE A 173 -3.67 17.91 4.53
CA ILE A 173 -5.05 18.33 4.81
C ILE A 173 -5.24 19.81 4.45
N SER A 174 -4.29 20.69 4.76
CA SER A 174 -4.34 22.11 4.35
C SER A 174 -4.37 22.27 2.82
N ASP A 175 -3.55 21.49 2.11
CA ASP A 175 -3.52 21.49 0.64
C ASP A 175 -4.80 20.89 0.04
N ALA A 176 -5.40 19.87 0.66
CA ALA A 176 -6.68 19.28 0.24
C ALA A 176 -7.85 20.26 0.46
N LEU A 177 -7.94 20.83 1.66
CA LEU A 177 -8.94 21.84 2.03
C LEU A 177 -8.86 23.06 1.10
N ARG A 178 -7.65 23.61 0.86
CA ARG A 178 -7.44 24.72 -0.07
C ARG A 178 -7.84 24.40 -1.51
N ARG A 179 -7.72 23.14 -1.96
CA ARG A 179 -8.22 22.72 -3.30
C ARG A 179 -9.74 22.68 -3.32
N LEU A 180 -10.39 22.13 -2.28
CA LEU A 180 -11.85 22.12 -2.19
C LEU A 180 -12.43 23.53 -2.06
N GLU A 181 -11.83 24.40 -1.25
CA GLU A 181 -12.24 25.81 -1.14
C GLU A 181 -12.10 26.57 -2.46
N GLU A 182 -11.02 26.37 -3.22
CA GLU A 182 -10.89 26.99 -4.55
C GLU A 182 -11.85 26.36 -5.57
N GLU A 183 -12.13 25.05 -5.50
CA GLU A 183 -13.19 24.42 -6.33
C GLU A 183 -14.59 24.96 -6.00
N GLU A 184 -14.94 25.08 -4.72
CA GLU A 184 -16.21 25.66 -4.27
C GLU A 184 -16.32 27.12 -4.72
N LYS A 185 -15.24 27.90 -4.57
CA LYS A 185 -15.15 29.29 -5.03
C LYS A 185 -15.30 29.43 -6.55
N VAL A 186 -14.60 28.60 -7.35
CA VAL A 186 -14.73 28.61 -8.82
C VAL A 186 -16.15 28.22 -9.23
N VAL A 187 -16.77 27.24 -8.57
CA VAL A 187 -18.17 26.86 -8.85
C VAL A 187 -19.15 27.98 -8.50
N GLU A 188 -18.92 28.73 -7.41
CA GLU A 188 -19.76 29.89 -7.04
C GLU A 188 -19.51 31.10 -7.95
N GLU A 189 -18.28 31.30 -8.44
CA GLU A 189 -17.94 32.30 -9.47
C GLU A 189 -18.62 31.97 -10.82
N GLU A 190 -18.51 30.73 -11.32
CA GLU A 190 -19.21 30.26 -12.54
C GLU A 190 -20.74 30.37 -12.40
N LYS A 191 -21.29 29.97 -11.23
CA LYS A 191 -22.71 30.11 -10.89
C LYS A 191 -23.15 31.57 -11.00
N GLN A 192 -22.41 32.48 -10.37
CA GLN A 192 -22.75 33.89 -10.35
C GLN A 192 -22.66 34.53 -11.74
N GLU A 193 -21.63 34.18 -12.53
CA GLU A 193 -21.50 34.62 -13.93
C GLU A 193 -22.70 34.17 -14.77
N HIS A 194 -23.06 32.88 -14.72
CA HIS A 194 -24.21 32.36 -15.46
C HIS A 194 -25.54 32.96 -15.00
N VAL A 195 -25.74 33.09 -13.68
CA VAL A 195 -26.95 33.69 -13.11
C VAL A 195 -27.10 35.15 -13.53
N ASP A 196 -26.04 35.95 -13.45
CA ASP A 196 -26.11 37.36 -13.83
C ASP A 196 -26.21 37.54 -15.35
N LYS A 197 -25.59 36.67 -16.16
CA LYS A 197 -25.77 36.68 -17.61
C LYS A 197 -27.21 36.35 -18.02
N VAL A 198 -27.83 35.34 -17.37
CA VAL A 198 -29.24 35.00 -17.60
C VAL A 198 -30.16 36.15 -17.15
N LYS A 199 -29.91 36.79 -16.00
CA LYS A 199 -30.67 37.96 -15.54
C LYS A 199 -30.52 39.18 -16.46
N GLU A 200 -29.30 39.50 -16.89
CA GLU A 200 -29.00 40.59 -17.83
C GLU A 200 -29.81 40.39 -19.12
N LEU A 201 -29.68 39.21 -19.74
CA LEU A 201 -30.37 38.88 -20.98
C LEU A 201 -31.89 38.82 -20.78
N LEU A 202 -32.40 38.26 -19.68
CA LEU A 202 -33.83 38.23 -19.37
C LEU A 202 -34.38 39.65 -19.24
N SER A 203 -33.68 40.53 -18.50
CA SER A 203 -34.07 41.95 -18.36
C SER A 203 -34.05 42.68 -19.70
N TRP A 204 -33.06 42.40 -20.55
CA TRP A 204 -32.98 42.94 -21.90
C TRP A 204 -34.16 42.46 -22.76
N VAL A 205 -34.45 41.16 -22.80
CA VAL A 205 -35.59 40.61 -23.56
C VAL A 205 -36.92 41.21 -23.09
N THR A 206 -37.14 41.34 -21.78
CA THR A 206 -38.38 41.94 -21.24
C THR A 206 -38.52 43.41 -21.60
N ASN A 207 -37.43 44.19 -21.51
CA ASN A 207 -37.43 45.62 -21.85
C ASN A 207 -37.55 45.83 -23.37
N PHE A 208 -36.90 44.97 -24.17
CA PHE A 208 -37.00 44.98 -25.63
C PHE A 208 -38.43 44.68 -26.08
N LYS A 209 -39.08 43.67 -25.50
CA LYS A 209 -40.49 43.34 -25.78
C LYS A 209 -41.43 44.52 -25.51
N GLN A 210 -41.22 45.27 -24.42
CA GLN A 210 -41.97 46.50 -24.13
C GLN A 210 -41.68 47.62 -25.14
N ASN A 211 -40.42 47.82 -25.52
CA ASN A 211 -40.02 48.83 -26.52
C ASN A 211 -40.55 48.52 -27.94
N VAL A 212 -40.58 47.25 -28.34
CA VAL A 212 -41.15 46.81 -29.63
C VAL A 212 -42.66 47.09 -29.67
N GLN A 213 -43.40 46.78 -28.60
CA GLN A 213 -44.83 47.11 -28.50
C GLN A 213 -45.13 48.60 -28.61
N PHE A 214 -44.19 49.47 -28.23
CA PHE A 214 -44.31 50.92 -28.41
C PHE A 214 -44.00 51.38 -29.85
N ARG A 215 -43.11 50.68 -30.56
CA ARG A 215 -42.76 50.99 -31.97
C ARG A 215 -43.72 50.38 -32.99
N SER A 216 -44.38 49.25 -32.67
CA SER A 216 -45.30 48.52 -33.55
C SER A 216 -46.68 49.19 -33.73
N SER A 217 -46.72 50.52 -33.89
CA SER A 217 -47.90 51.20 -34.41
C SER A 217 -48.04 50.85 -35.90
N PRO A 218 -49.22 50.44 -36.39
CA PRO A 218 -49.40 50.15 -37.81
C PRO A 218 -49.10 51.38 -38.69
N PRO A 219 -48.60 51.17 -39.92
CA PRO A 219 -48.21 52.27 -40.82
C PRO A 219 -49.43 53.13 -41.17
N LYS A 220 -49.31 54.44 -40.92
CA LYS A 220 -50.41 55.42 -41.13
C LYS A 220 -50.54 55.87 -42.60
N SER A 221 -49.71 55.35 -43.50
CA SER A 221 -49.53 55.75 -44.89
C SER A 221 -49.12 54.53 -45.75
N LYS A 222 -49.43 54.56 -47.05
CA LYS A 222 -49.17 53.46 -48.01
C LYS A 222 -48.06 53.78 -49.03
N GLU A 223 -47.18 54.74 -48.75
CA GLU A 223 -46.08 55.07 -49.66
C GLU A 223 -44.93 54.07 -49.59
N LEU A 224 -44.29 53.83 -50.74
CA LEU A 224 -43.12 52.95 -50.90
C LEU A 224 -42.03 53.27 -49.86
N ARG A 225 -41.75 54.56 -49.62
CA ARG A 225 -40.78 55.02 -48.60
C ARG A 225 -41.21 54.79 -47.16
N ASP A 226 -42.51 54.80 -46.85
CA ASP A 226 -43.00 54.52 -45.50
C ASP A 226 -43.01 53.02 -45.21
N ILE A 227 -43.22 52.20 -46.24
CA ILE A 227 -43.11 50.75 -46.19
C ILE A 227 -41.63 50.33 -46.13
N GLU A 228 -40.75 50.88 -46.98
CA GLU A 228 -39.28 50.76 -46.87
C GLU A 228 -38.81 51.16 -45.48
N LYS A 229 -39.28 52.29 -44.93
CA LYS A 229 -38.90 52.74 -43.60
C LYS A 229 -39.40 51.81 -42.50
N SER A 230 -40.65 51.36 -42.55
CA SER A 230 -41.19 50.41 -41.56
C SER A 230 -40.49 49.05 -41.64
N ILE A 231 -40.03 48.66 -42.84
CA ILE A 231 -39.23 47.46 -43.08
C ILE A 231 -37.82 47.64 -42.57
N LEU A 232 -37.17 48.79 -42.80
CA LEU A 232 -35.88 49.14 -42.22
C LEU A 232 -35.96 49.14 -40.68
N ASP A 233 -36.98 49.78 -40.10
CA ASP A 233 -37.20 49.82 -38.65
C ASP A 233 -37.44 48.39 -38.08
N GLN A 234 -38.18 47.52 -38.77
CA GLN A 234 -38.40 46.11 -38.37
C GLN A 234 -37.20 45.19 -38.69
N GLN A 235 -36.41 45.49 -39.72
CA GLN A 235 -35.16 44.80 -40.06
C GLN A 235 -34.11 45.11 -39.00
N VAL A 236 -33.96 46.37 -38.60
CA VAL A 236 -33.09 46.78 -37.49
C VAL A 236 -33.48 46.07 -36.20
N LEU A 237 -34.78 45.97 -35.87
CA LEU A 237 -35.23 45.20 -34.71
C LEU A 237 -34.91 43.68 -34.83
N ASN A 238 -35.05 43.09 -36.02
CA ASN A 238 -34.66 41.70 -36.25
C ASN A 238 -33.14 41.49 -36.27
N GLU A 239 -32.36 42.46 -36.72
CA GLU A 239 -30.90 42.47 -36.66
C GLU A 239 -30.42 42.60 -35.20
N GLU A 240 -31.07 43.42 -34.37
CA GLU A 240 -30.81 43.50 -32.93
C GLU A 240 -31.16 42.16 -32.23
N LEU A 241 -32.28 41.53 -32.58
CA LEU A 241 -32.65 40.20 -32.09
C LEU A 241 -31.69 39.10 -32.56
N ALA A 242 -31.24 39.15 -33.82
CA ALA A 242 -30.29 38.20 -34.40
C ALA A 242 -28.88 38.37 -33.81
N ALA A 243 -28.43 39.61 -33.60
CA ALA A 243 -27.15 39.91 -32.94
C ALA A 243 -27.11 39.43 -31.49
N LYS A 244 -28.26 39.42 -30.80
CA LYS A 244 -28.41 38.85 -29.46
C LYS A 244 -28.73 37.35 -29.44
N LYS A 245 -29.08 36.75 -30.57
CA LYS A 245 -29.46 35.32 -30.69
C LYS A 245 -28.36 34.39 -30.20
N GLU A 246 -27.12 34.63 -30.62
CA GLU A 246 -26.00 33.78 -30.21
C GLU A 246 -25.73 33.96 -28.71
N GLN A 247 -25.75 35.19 -28.20
CA GLN A 247 -25.56 35.46 -26.76
C GLN A 247 -26.62 34.79 -25.88
N VAL A 248 -27.89 34.76 -26.32
CA VAL A 248 -28.98 34.05 -25.62
C VAL A 248 -28.82 32.54 -25.74
N SER A 249 -28.48 32.02 -26.93
CA SER A 249 -28.31 30.58 -27.16
C SER A 249 -27.10 30.01 -26.41
N GLU A 250 -26.00 30.76 -26.39
CA GLU A 250 -24.78 30.48 -25.63
C GLU A 250 -25.07 30.53 -24.14
N ALA A 251 -25.65 31.60 -23.59
CA ALA A 251 -25.98 31.70 -22.17
C ALA A 251 -26.92 30.58 -21.71
N ILE A 252 -27.90 30.19 -22.54
CA ILE A 252 -28.76 29.03 -22.24
C ILE A 252 -27.93 27.74 -22.18
N LYS A 253 -27.08 27.51 -23.18
CA LYS A 253 -26.25 26.29 -23.28
C LYS A 253 -25.20 26.20 -22.18
N THR A 254 -24.50 27.28 -21.86
CA THR A 254 -23.47 27.29 -20.80
C THR A 254 -24.10 27.09 -19.43
N THR A 255 -25.20 27.79 -19.12
CA THR A 255 -25.96 27.58 -17.86
C THR A 255 -26.49 26.14 -17.75
N GLN A 256 -26.96 25.52 -18.84
CA GLN A 256 -27.36 24.11 -18.84
C GLN A 256 -26.19 23.15 -18.60
N ILE A 257 -25.03 23.41 -19.20
CA ILE A 257 -23.80 22.63 -18.98
C ILE A 257 -23.31 22.77 -17.54
N PHE A 258 -23.33 23.97 -16.98
CA PHE A 258 -23.02 24.23 -15.57
C PHE A 258 -23.94 23.46 -14.63
N LEU A 259 -25.27 23.53 -14.83
CA LEU A 259 -26.25 22.79 -14.05
C LEU A 259 -26.09 21.26 -14.19
N ALA A 260 -25.64 20.76 -15.35
CA ALA A 260 -25.36 19.33 -15.55
C ALA A 260 -24.07 18.88 -14.84
N LYS A 261 -23.03 19.73 -14.81
CA LYS A 261 -21.75 19.44 -14.13
C LYS A 261 -21.83 19.59 -12.61
N HIS A 262 -22.35 20.72 -12.13
CA HIS A 262 -22.27 21.13 -10.71
C HIS A 262 -23.61 21.04 -9.97
N GLY A 263 -24.69 20.61 -10.63
CA GLY A 263 -26.03 20.50 -10.04
C GLY A 263 -26.22 19.42 -8.95
N HIS A 264 -25.12 18.83 -8.45
CA HIS A 264 -25.05 18.00 -7.24
C HIS A 264 -24.38 18.75 -6.06
N LYS A 265 -23.57 19.79 -6.32
CA LYS A 265 -22.96 20.67 -5.30
C LYS A 265 -23.87 21.84 -4.91
N LEU A 266 -24.84 22.20 -5.75
CA LEU A 266 -25.84 23.26 -5.50
C LEU A 266 -27.00 22.76 -4.64
N SER A 267 -27.58 23.63 -3.82
CA SER A 267 -28.81 23.28 -3.09
C SER A 267 -30.03 23.19 -4.02
N GLY A 268 -31.02 22.38 -3.62
CA GLY A 268 -32.30 22.24 -4.31
C GLY A 268 -32.97 23.56 -4.72
N PRO A 269 -33.20 24.52 -3.80
CA PRO A 269 -33.87 25.78 -4.14
C PRO A 269 -33.06 26.67 -5.09
N GLU A 270 -31.72 26.66 -5.00
CA GLU A 270 -30.87 27.42 -5.95
C GLU A 270 -30.98 26.84 -7.37
N LYS A 271 -30.96 25.51 -7.49
CA LYS A 271 -31.11 24.82 -8.77
C LYS A 271 -32.46 25.13 -9.43
N GLU A 272 -33.55 25.15 -8.66
CA GLU A 272 -34.87 25.57 -9.12
C GLU A 272 -34.91 27.05 -9.52
N GLN A 273 -34.24 27.93 -8.78
CA GLN A 273 -34.15 29.35 -9.10
C GLN A 273 -33.41 29.62 -10.43
N ILE A 274 -32.31 28.91 -10.70
CA ILE A 274 -31.57 29.03 -11.96
C ILE A 274 -32.42 28.48 -13.13
N LEU A 275 -33.05 27.31 -12.96
CA LEU A 275 -33.91 26.70 -13.98
C LEU A 275 -35.13 27.57 -14.33
N THR A 276 -35.76 28.21 -13.35
CA THR A 276 -36.92 29.09 -13.59
C THR A 276 -36.53 30.36 -14.36
N GLN A 277 -35.40 30.99 -14.02
CA GLN A 277 -34.87 32.16 -14.75
C GLN A 277 -34.46 31.79 -16.18
N LEU A 278 -33.80 30.64 -16.36
CA LEU A 278 -33.36 30.11 -17.64
C LEU A 278 -34.53 29.81 -18.59
N ASN A 279 -35.59 29.16 -18.09
CA ASN A 279 -36.78 28.88 -18.88
C ASN A 279 -37.52 30.18 -19.24
N ALA A 280 -37.66 31.12 -18.30
CA ALA A 280 -38.24 32.43 -18.56
C ALA A 280 -37.50 33.18 -19.68
N LEU A 281 -36.16 33.15 -19.70
CA LEU A 281 -35.36 33.75 -20.78
C LEU A 281 -35.63 33.07 -22.13
N LYS A 282 -35.60 31.74 -22.16
CA LYS A 282 -35.85 30.96 -23.37
C LYS A 282 -37.23 31.24 -23.97
N ASP A 283 -38.28 31.22 -23.15
CA ASP A 283 -39.65 31.35 -23.61
C ASP A 283 -39.97 32.79 -24.05
N THR A 284 -39.48 33.79 -23.31
CA THR A 284 -39.68 35.21 -23.67
C THR A 284 -38.94 35.59 -24.96
N TYR A 285 -37.72 35.08 -25.17
CA TYR A 285 -36.94 35.33 -26.38
C TYR A 285 -37.56 34.66 -27.61
N ASN A 286 -37.94 33.38 -27.50
CA ASN A 286 -38.54 32.63 -28.61
C ASN A 286 -39.87 33.26 -29.07
N GLN A 287 -40.72 33.69 -28.13
CA GLN A 287 -41.96 34.40 -28.48
C GLN A 287 -41.67 35.68 -29.26
N LEU A 288 -40.73 36.49 -28.78
CA LEU A 288 -40.35 37.76 -29.39
C LEU A 288 -39.75 37.59 -30.79
N CYS A 289 -38.98 36.53 -31.02
CA CYS A 289 -38.50 36.16 -32.36
C CYS A 289 -39.64 35.71 -33.30
N SER A 290 -40.63 34.94 -32.82
CA SER A 290 -41.81 34.59 -33.62
C SER A 290 -42.60 35.84 -34.01
N ASP A 291 -42.97 36.66 -33.01
CA ASP A 291 -43.73 37.91 -33.19
C ASP A 291 -43.04 38.84 -34.21
N SER A 292 -41.72 38.99 -34.13
CA SER A 292 -40.95 39.90 -34.99
C SER A 292 -40.67 39.36 -36.40
N THR A 293 -40.52 38.04 -36.57
CA THR A 293 -40.33 37.41 -37.89
C THR A 293 -41.63 37.34 -38.69
N GLU A 294 -42.77 37.08 -38.04
CA GLU A 294 -44.09 37.16 -38.68
C GLU A 294 -44.37 38.57 -39.24
N GLN A 295 -44.09 39.61 -38.45
CA GLN A 295 -44.21 41.01 -38.89
C GLN A 295 -43.26 41.34 -40.05
N LEU A 296 -42.00 40.88 -39.99
CA LEU A 296 -41.03 41.09 -41.05
C LEU A 296 -41.44 40.40 -42.35
N GLN A 297 -41.91 39.15 -42.29
CA GLN A 297 -42.28 38.37 -43.47
C GLN A 297 -43.51 38.96 -44.17
N GLN A 298 -44.48 39.48 -43.40
CA GLN A 298 -45.59 40.26 -43.94
C GLN A 298 -45.11 41.48 -44.72
N LEU A 299 -44.20 42.28 -44.15
CA LEU A 299 -43.71 43.49 -44.80
C LEU A 299 -42.73 43.21 -45.96
N GLN A 300 -41.83 42.23 -45.86
CA GLN A 300 -40.87 41.88 -46.92
C GLN A 300 -41.55 41.29 -48.16
N SER A 301 -42.66 40.57 -48.00
CA SER A 301 -43.50 40.16 -49.13
C SER A 301 -43.99 41.35 -49.98
N HIS A 302 -44.10 42.52 -49.35
CA HIS A 302 -44.52 43.78 -49.93
C HIS A 302 -43.39 44.56 -50.63
N MET A 303 -42.10 44.22 -50.37
CA MET A 303 -40.91 44.87 -50.96
C MET A 303 -40.18 44.01 -52.00
N ALA A 304 -40.29 42.68 -51.94
CA ALA A 304 -39.61 41.79 -52.89
C ALA A 304 -40.08 41.97 -54.35
N GLN A 305 -41.20 42.67 -54.56
CA GLN A 305 -41.68 43.09 -55.88
C GLN A 305 -40.86 44.25 -56.51
N GLU A 306 -40.03 44.99 -55.76
CA GLU A 306 -39.53 46.31 -56.20
C GLU A 306 -38.00 46.45 -56.43
N THR A 307 -37.14 45.51 -55.99
CA THR A 307 -35.68 45.79 -55.84
C THR A 307 -34.69 45.05 -56.77
N ALA A 308 -35.10 44.09 -57.60
CA ALA A 308 -34.20 43.18 -58.34
C ALA A 308 -33.32 43.80 -59.48
N HIS A 309 -33.10 45.12 -59.50
CA HIS A 309 -32.74 45.88 -60.71
C HIS A 309 -31.34 46.56 -60.69
N LYS A 310 -30.47 46.35 -59.66
CA LYS A 310 -29.38 47.33 -59.35
C LYS A 310 -27.92 46.85 -59.18
N THR A 311 -27.60 45.57 -58.94
CA THR A 311 -26.37 45.17 -58.21
C THR A 311 -25.15 44.62 -59.00
N LEU A 312 -25.08 44.71 -60.33
CA LEU A 312 -24.00 44.06 -61.12
C LEU A 312 -22.61 44.77 -61.05
N GLN A 313 -22.49 45.92 -60.40
CA GLN A 313 -21.51 46.95 -60.80
C GLN A 313 -20.21 47.05 -59.98
N GLU A 314 -20.08 46.40 -58.82
CA GLU A 314 -18.97 46.69 -57.86
C GLU A 314 -17.78 45.71 -57.84
N GLN A 315 -17.91 44.47 -58.35
CA GLN A 315 -16.87 43.44 -58.15
C GLN A 315 -15.52 43.69 -58.87
N GLN A 316 -15.45 44.69 -59.75
CA GLN A 316 -14.29 44.96 -60.61
C GLN A 316 -13.09 45.59 -59.87
N ALA A 317 -13.30 46.26 -58.73
CA ALA A 317 -12.28 47.14 -58.12
C ALA A 317 -11.16 46.42 -57.34
N ILE A 318 -11.45 45.26 -56.73
CA ILE A 318 -10.63 44.71 -55.63
C ILE A 318 -9.37 43.95 -56.11
N ARG A 319 -9.43 43.23 -57.24
CA ARG A 319 -8.33 42.32 -57.64
C ARG A 319 -7.05 43.04 -58.07
N ARG A 320 -7.11 44.37 -58.28
CA ARG A 320 -5.98 45.19 -58.73
C ARG A 320 -4.92 45.43 -57.64
N GLN A 321 -5.28 45.33 -56.36
CA GLN A 321 -4.42 45.70 -55.22
C GLN A 321 -3.43 44.60 -54.79
N LYS A 322 -3.78 43.31 -54.92
CA LYS A 322 -3.02 42.20 -54.31
C LYS A 322 -1.72 41.80 -55.02
N LEU A 323 -1.49 42.25 -56.25
CA LEU A 323 -0.25 41.96 -56.99
C LEU A 323 0.93 42.86 -56.55
N GLU A 324 0.65 43.97 -55.87
CA GLU A 324 1.65 45.01 -55.60
C GLU A 324 2.50 44.73 -54.35
N GLU A 325 1.91 44.05 -53.34
CA GLU A 325 2.60 43.73 -52.08
C GLU A 325 3.71 42.68 -52.24
N MET A 326 3.54 41.73 -53.17
CA MET A 326 4.38 40.52 -53.24
C MET A 326 5.83 40.80 -53.68
N CYS A 327 6.05 41.85 -54.48
CA CYS A 327 7.38 42.25 -54.94
C CYS A 327 8.21 42.91 -53.82
N SER A 328 7.57 43.50 -52.80
CA SER A 328 8.23 44.33 -51.78
C SER A 328 9.05 43.56 -50.73
N TRP A 329 8.84 42.24 -50.60
CA TRP A 329 9.50 41.41 -49.58
C TRP A 329 10.86 40.84 -50.01
N MET A 330 11.01 40.49 -51.28
CA MET A 330 12.25 39.88 -51.80
C MET A 330 13.42 40.88 -51.80
N GLU A 331 13.15 42.15 -52.16
CA GLU A 331 14.14 43.23 -52.11
C GLU A 331 14.69 43.51 -50.68
N GLN A 332 13.97 43.11 -49.62
CA GLN A 332 14.39 43.33 -48.22
C GLN A 332 15.28 42.22 -47.64
N THR A 333 15.45 41.09 -48.33
CA THR A 333 16.23 39.94 -47.82
C THR A 333 17.60 39.76 -48.49
N GLU A 334 17.81 40.26 -49.71
CA GLU A 334 19.14 40.28 -50.34
C GLU A 334 20.09 41.29 -49.68
N GLY A 335 19.57 42.41 -49.16
CA GLY A 335 20.35 43.49 -48.51
C GLY A 335 20.98 43.17 -47.14
N ARG A 336 21.13 41.90 -46.75
CA ARG A 336 21.75 41.48 -45.47
C ARG A 336 23.03 40.64 -45.61
N LEU A 337 23.57 40.47 -46.81
CA LEU A 337 24.72 39.59 -47.08
C LEU A 337 25.76 40.15 -48.06
N GLU A 338 26.21 41.40 -47.88
CA GLU A 338 27.43 41.91 -48.53
C GLU A 338 28.01 43.16 -47.84
N ASP A 339 29.17 43.03 -47.17
CA ASP A 339 30.45 43.68 -47.56
C ASP A 339 31.63 43.07 -46.74
N PRO A 340 32.84 42.86 -47.31
CA PRO A 340 33.95 42.16 -46.64
C PRO A 340 35.22 43.00 -46.43
N GLN A 341 36.15 42.55 -45.56
CA GLN A 341 37.63 42.54 -45.77
C GLN A 341 38.41 42.19 -44.49
N GLY A 342 39.69 41.79 -44.64
CA GLY A 342 40.70 42.14 -43.62
C GLY A 342 41.47 41.03 -42.88
N THR A 343 42.04 40.05 -43.60
CA THR A 343 43.40 39.47 -43.36
C THR A 343 43.97 39.31 -41.92
N VAL A 344 44.40 38.09 -41.56
CA VAL A 344 45.81 37.67 -41.34
C VAL A 344 45.87 36.35 -40.54
N GLN A 345 46.66 35.38 -41.03
CA GLN A 345 47.02 34.12 -40.33
C GLN A 345 47.95 34.42 -39.12
N LYS A 346 48.08 33.65 -38.04
CA LYS A 346 48.04 32.19 -37.84
C LYS A 346 48.13 31.95 -36.31
N GLY A 347 47.46 30.99 -35.67
CA GLY A 347 47.74 30.73 -34.24
C GLY A 347 46.73 29.96 -33.37
N ASP A 348 45.51 29.76 -33.86
CA ASP A 348 44.64 28.60 -33.59
C ASP A 348 43.85 28.38 -32.27
N LEU A 349 42.70 27.71 -32.47
CA LEU A 349 41.98 26.75 -31.61
C LEU A 349 41.09 27.09 -30.39
N ASP A 350 40.45 28.27 -30.32
CA ASP A 350 39.21 28.45 -29.52
C ASP A 350 38.02 29.07 -30.31
N ALA A 351 38.26 29.58 -31.52
CA ALA A 351 37.23 30.19 -32.37
C ALA A 351 36.47 29.20 -33.29
N LEU A 352 36.60 27.89 -33.03
CA LEU A 352 36.07 26.82 -33.90
C LEU A 352 34.77 26.16 -33.42
N GLN A 353 34.18 26.60 -32.30
CA GLN A 353 32.99 25.97 -31.72
C GLN A 353 31.71 26.85 -31.73
N GLN A 354 31.81 28.16 -31.96
CA GLN A 354 30.66 29.07 -31.99
C GLN A 354 30.25 29.53 -33.41
N ARG A 355 31.17 29.52 -34.39
CA ARG A 355 30.82 29.79 -35.81
C ARG A 355 30.19 28.60 -36.54
N GLN A 356 30.06 27.46 -35.86
CA GLN A 356 29.45 26.23 -36.36
C GLN A 356 27.90 26.22 -36.21
N SER A 357 27.32 27.16 -35.45
CA SER A 357 25.86 27.25 -35.21
C SER A 357 25.14 28.26 -36.10
N GLU A 358 25.68 29.47 -36.30
CA GLU A 358 24.98 30.56 -37.03
C GLU A 358 24.72 30.22 -38.50
N VAL A 359 25.62 29.45 -39.14
CA VAL A 359 25.48 28.98 -40.53
C VAL A 359 24.30 28.00 -40.69
N LYS A 360 23.88 27.31 -39.62
CA LYS A 360 22.73 26.37 -39.66
C LYS A 360 21.36 27.05 -39.59
N ASP A 361 21.26 28.31 -39.15
CA ASP A 361 19.96 28.99 -38.96
C ASP A 361 19.47 29.75 -40.19
N LEU A 362 20.39 30.38 -40.95
CA LEU A 362 20.05 31.04 -42.23
C LEU A 362 19.57 30.06 -43.30
N GLN A 363 20.01 28.79 -43.23
CA GLN A 363 19.58 27.70 -44.11
C GLN A 363 18.09 27.29 -43.90
N ARG A 364 17.43 27.76 -42.82
CA ARG A 364 16.06 27.36 -42.45
C ARG A 364 14.96 28.37 -42.83
N SER A 365 15.28 29.66 -42.97
CA SER A 365 14.25 30.70 -43.22
C SER A 365 13.77 30.74 -44.68
N LEU A 366 14.67 30.49 -45.64
CA LEU A 366 14.37 30.49 -47.09
C LEU A 366 13.31 29.45 -47.51
N HIS A 367 13.23 28.35 -46.75
CA HIS A 367 12.35 27.22 -47.02
C HIS A 367 10.87 27.48 -46.63
N SER A 368 10.57 28.60 -45.94
CA SER A 368 9.26 28.82 -45.28
C SER A 368 8.23 29.64 -46.06
N ARG A 369 8.65 30.52 -47.00
CA ARG A 369 7.75 31.46 -47.71
C ARG A 369 7.39 31.06 -49.15
N ALA A 370 8.00 29.99 -49.68
CA ALA A 370 7.86 29.55 -51.06
C ALA A 370 6.40 29.32 -51.51
N ALA A 371 5.54 28.78 -50.63
CA ALA A 371 4.16 28.42 -50.97
C ALA A 371 3.21 29.64 -51.08
N SER A 372 3.45 30.70 -50.29
CA SER A 372 2.59 31.91 -50.30
C SER A 372 2.68 32.64 -51.64
N PHE A 373 3.89 32.74 -52.21
CA PHE A 373 4.12 33.43 -53.47
C PHE A 373 3.57 32.66 -54.67
N ALA A 374 3.42 31.34 -54.58
CA ALA A 374 2.76 30.54 -55.62
C ALA A 374 1.22 30.76 -55.67
N SER A 375 0.59 31.09 -54.54
CA SER A 375 -0.88 31.23 -54.43
C SER A 375 -1.43 32.52 -55.08
N VAL A 376 -0.76 33.65 -54.87
CA VAL A 376 -1.21 34.97 -55.38
C VAL A 376 -1.04 35.04 -56.90
N LEU A 377 -0.01 34.39 -57.44
CA LEU A 377 0.19 34.25 -58.88
C LEU A 377 -0.98 33.52 -59.57
N LYS A 378 -1.57 32.51 -58.92
CA LYS A 378 -2.64 31.67 -59.50
C LYS A 378 -4.04 32.29 -59.45
N GLY A 379 -4.47 32.81 -58.29
CA GLY A 379 -5.83 33.36 -58.11
C GLY A 379 -6.12 34.65 -58.89
N THR A 380 -5.09 35.23 -59.51
CA THR A 380 -5.19 36.40 -60.39
C THR A 380 -5.25 36.00 -61.88
N GLU A 381 -4.86 34.78 -62.23
CA GLU A 381 -5.07 34.19 -63.56
C GLU A 381 -6.54 33.74 -63.72
N GLU A 382 -7.10 33.05 -62.72
CA GLU A 382 -8.47 32.48 -62.74
C GLU A 382 -9.59 33.56 -62.85
N PHE A 383 -9.39 34.78 -62.34
CA PHE A 383 -10.37 35.90 -62.48
C PHE A 383 -10.61 36.32 -63.92
N LEU A 384 -9.57 36.27 -64.75
CA LEU A 384 -9.55 36.80 -66.10
C LEU A 384 -10.19 35.83 -67.11
N GLU A 385 -10.48 34.59 -66.69
CA GLU A 385 -11.22 33.60 -67.49
C GLU A 385 -12.74 33.71 -67.29
N GLU A 386 -13.25 33.85 -66.05
CA GLU A 386 -14.70 33.78 -65.79
C GLU A 386 -15.51 35.02 -66.22
N ASN A 387 -14.94 36.22 -66.18
CA ASN A 387 -15.67 37.47 -66.45
C ASN A 387 -15.36 38.08 -67.84
N GLN A 388 -14.75 37.30 -68.72
CA GLN A 388 -14.14 37.75 -69.97
C GLN A 388 -15.12 38.34 -71.01
N ALA A 389 -16.43 38.09 -70.87
CA ALA A 389 -17.48 38.61 -71.76
C ALA A 389 -18.24 39.85 -71.21
N LYS A 390 -17.84 40.39 -70.05
CA LYS A 390 -18.56 41.48 -69.35
C LYS A 390 -17.64 42.62 -68.86
N LEU A 391 -16.40 42.71 -69.34
CA LEU A 391 -15.36 43.65 -68.89
C LEU A 391 -14.63 44.34 -70.06
N ASP A 392 -14.00 45.49 -69.80
CA ASP A 392 -13.38 46.35 -70.81
C ASP A 392 -11.94 45.93 -71.21
N PRO A 393 -11.54 45.97 -72.50
CA PRO A 393 -10.26 45.40 -72.95
C PRO A 393 -8.99 46.12 -72.46
N GLY A 394 -9.08 47.42 -72.12
CA GLY A 394 -7.89 48.21 -71.76
C GLY A 394 -7.26 47.82 -70.43
N GLU A 395 -8.06 47.34 -69.48
CA GLU A 395 -7.62 47.00 -68.13
C GLU A 395 -6.98 45.61 -68.02
N LEU A 396 -7.16 44.76 -69.04
CA LEU A 396 -6.70 43.37 -69.06
C LEU A 396 -5.19 43.24 -69.30
N ALA A 397 -4.55 44.26 -69.89
CA ALA A 397 -3.14 44.23 -70.27
C ALA A 397 -2.17 44.61 -69.12
N SER A 398 -2.56 45.45 -68.16
CA SER A 398 -1.67 45.90 -67.07
C SER A 398 -1.41 44.79 -66.05
N LEU A 399 -2.47 44.04 -65.68
CA LEU A 399 -2.44 42.91 -64.75
C LEU A 399 -1.43 41.82 -65.16
N ARG A 400 -1.22 41.59 -66.46
CA ARG A 400 -0.27 40.58 -66.95
C ARG A 400 1.21 40.94 -66.77
N LYS A 401 1.55 42.23 -66.63
CA LYS A 401 2.95 42.70 -66.60
C LYS A 401 3.60 42.58 -65.21
N GLN A 402 2.83 42.74 -64.13
CA GLN A 402 3.34 42.62 -62.76
C GLN A 402 3.70 41.17 -62.38
N LEU A 403 3.08 40.16 -63.03
CA LEU A 403 3.25 38.74 -62.74
C LEU A 403 4.68 38.19 -62.98
N CYS A 404 5.43 38.75 -63.94
CA CYS A 404 6.73 38.18 -64.35
C CYS A 404 7.91 38.53 -63.44
N ARG A 405 7.91 39.72 -62.80
CA ARG A 405 9.07 40.20 -62.02
C ARG A 405 9.35 39.39 -60.76
N ALA A 406 8.33 38.77 -60.18
CA ALA A 406 8.42 38.09 -58.89
C ALA A 406 9.08 36.68 -58.93
N LYS A 407 9.57 36.22 -60.10
CA LYS A 407 10.10 34.84 -60.27
C LYS A 407 11.62 34.72 -60.21
N GLU A 408 12.39 35.81 -60.35
CA GLU A 408 13.85 35.74 -60.53
C GLU A 408 14.64 35.84 -59.20
N GLN A 409 14.14 36.57 -58.20
CA GLN A 409 14.88 36.84 -56.93
C GLN A 409 14.94 35.66 -55.93
N TYR A 410 14.38 34.49 -56.25
CA TYR A 410 14.27 33.38 -55.30
C TYR A 410 15.47 32.41 -55.31
N GLN A 411 16.32 32.41 -56.35
CA GLN A 411 17.35 31.36 -56.55
C GLN A 411 18.74 31.67 -55.94
N SER A 412 19.02 32.93 -55.58
CA SER A 412 20.39 33.40 -55.23
C SER A 412 20.92 32.92 -53.86
N LEU A 413 20.04 32.68 -52.88
CA LEU A 413 20.43 32.64 -51.46
C LEU A 413 20.85 31.26 -50.91
N GLN A 414 21.00 30.23 -51.76
CA GLN A 414 21.09 28.83 -51.33
C GLN A 414 22.52 28.27 -51.13
N GLU A 415 23.56 28.83 -51.76
CA GLU A 415 24.87 28.15 -51.91
C GLU A 415 25.92 28.42 -50.80
N ARG A 416 25.70 29.38 -49.89
CA ARG A 416 26.76 29.90 -48.98
C ARG A 416 26.94 29.17 -47.62
N THR A 417 26.48 27.92 -47.45
CA THR A 417 26.28 27.31 -46.11
C THR A 417 27.14 26.08 -45.72
N GLU A 418 28.09 25.61 -46.53
CA GLU A 418 28.73 24.27 -46.32
C GLU A 418 30.20 24.23 -45.80
N ALA A 419 30.86 25.35 -45.53
CA ALA A 419 32.34 25.40 -45.44
C ALA A 419 33.01 25.24 -44.04
N ALA A 420 32.35 24.69 -43.00
CA ALA A 420 32.71 24.99 -41.59
C ALA A 420 32.95 23.80 -40.61
N GLN A 421 33.60 22.67 -40.99
CA GLN A 421 33.54 21.45 -40.14
C GLN A 421 34.83 20.69 -39.71
N LYS A 422 36.04 20.85 -40.27
CA LYS A 422 37.15 19.89 -39.98
C LYS A 422 38.56 20.48 -39.81
N GLU A 423 38.91 20.93 -38.61
CA GLU A 423 40.31 21.29 -38.26
C GLU A 423 40.73 20.96 -36.81
N LEU A 424 39.92 20.25 -36.01
CA LEU A 424 40.26 19.86 -34.63
C LEU A 424 40.87 18.46 -34.59
N GLU A 425 42.14 18.31 -34.15
CA GLU A 425 42.59 17.36 -33.10
C GLU A 425 44.10 16.98 -33.12
N SER A 426 44.83 17.59 -32.17
CA SER A 426 45.89 16.99 -31.35
C SER A 426 47.27 16.65 -31.96
N ALA A 427 48.26 17.44 -31.54
CA ALA A 427 49.65 17.03 -31.46
C ALA A 427 50.10 17.01 -29.99
N VAL A 428 50.38 15.83 -29.42
CA VAL A 428 51.15 15.70 -28.17
C VAL A 428 52.12 14.52 -28.27
N SER A 429 53.41 14.83 -28.16
CA SER A 429 54.52 13.89 -28.00
C SER A 429 55.49 14.51 -27.00
N THR A 430 56.07 13.71 -26.09
CA THR A 430 57.50 13.72 -25.68
C THR A 430 57.74 13.02 -24.33
N VAL A 431 58.73 12.13 -24.29
CA VAL A 431 59.38 11.55 -23.07
C VAL A 431 60.81 11.15 -23.46
N ALA A 432 61.86 11.52 -22.67
CA ALA A 432 63.07 10.71 -22.35
C ALA A 432 64.30 11.49 -21.78
N GLN A 433 65.12 10.78 -20.96
CA GLN A 433 66.61 10.74 -20.90
C GLN A 433 67.38 11.19 -19.60
N GLN A 434 68.58 10.61 -19.33
CA GLN A 434 69.24 10.45 -17.99
C GLN A 434 70.82 10.27 -17.97
N GLN A 435 71.52 10.56 -16.82
CA GLN A 435 72.83 10.02 -16.24
C GLN A 435 74.25 10.19 -16.94
N SER A 436 75.44 9.76 -16.41
CA SER A 436 76.29 10.18 -15.21
C SER A 436 77.76 9.57 -15.09
N GLU A 437 78.77 10.30 -14.52
CA GLU A 437 79.91 9.91 -13.57
C GLU A 437 81.28 9.15 -13.87
N LYS A 438 82.31 9.36 -12.97
CA LYS A 438 83.56 8.58 -12.54
C LYS A 438 84.97 8.75 -13.22
N VAL A 439 86.11 8.22 -12.71
CA VAL A 439 86.99 8.48 -11.49
C VAL A 439 88.20 7.47 -11.35
N LYS A 440 89.38 7.87 -10.78
CA LYS A 440 90.58 7.07 -10.29
C LYS A 440 91.52 6.41 -11.36
N VAL A 441 92.81 6.11 -11.10
CA VAL A 441 93.32 4.89 -10.39
C VAL A 441 94.87 4.85 -10.15
N ARG A 442 95.28 4.35 -8.96
CA ARG A 442 96.59 3.74 -8.55
C ARG A 442 97.92 4.50 -8.72
N THR A 443 98.31 5.15 -7.64
CA THR A 443 99.71 5.28 -7.19
C THR A 443 100.06 4.07 -6.31
N ALA A 444 101.24 3.44 -6.46
CA ALA A 444 101.22 1.97 -6.57
C ALA A 444 102.27 1.05 -5.90
N LYS A 445 103.37 1.45 -5.22
CA LYS A 445 104.32 0.42 -4.70
C LYS A 445 104.66 0.34 -3.20
N ASP A 446 104.92 1.39 -2.43
CA ASP A 446 105.32 1.21 -1.01
C ASP A 446 104.17 1.27 0.05
N LEU A 447 102.89 1.21 -0.38
CA LEU A 447 101.91 0.36 0.35
C LEU A 447 102.41 -1.11 0.41
N LYS A 448 103.11 -1.71 -0.57
CA LYS A 448 103.12 -3.18 -0.82
C LYS A 448 103.64 -4.11 0.28
N GLU A 449 104.49 -3.66 1.18
CA GLU A 449 104.96 -4.52 2.28
C GLU A 449 104.17 -4.32 3.58
N ASN A 450 103.85 -3.07 3.90
CA ASN A 450 103.03 -2.72 5.04
C ASN A 450 101.51 -2.94 4.73
N GLN A 451 101.18 -2.97 3.43
CA GLN A 451 100.14 -3.77 2.78
C GLN A 451 100.25 -5.17 3.28
N SER A 452 101.21 -6.01 2.86
CA SER A 452 101.13 -7.48 3.05
C SER A 452 100.61 -7.95 4.43
N LYS A 453 101.00 -7.30 5.54
CA LYS A 453 100.42 -7.54 6.88
C LYS A 453 99.00 -6.97 7.06
N ILE A 454 98.79 -5.70 6.77
CA ILE A 454 97.44 -5.12 6.75
C ILE A 454 96.52 -5.86 5.77
N GLU A 455 97.02 -6.33 4.63
CA GLU A 455 96.37 -7.15 3.62
C GLU A 455 96.13 -8.56 4.10
N SER A 456 96.95 -9.14 4.98
CA SER A 456 96.62 -10.43 5.60
C SER A 456 95.43 -10.30 6.57
N LEU A 457 95.38 -9.22 7.36
CA LEU A 457 94.25 -8.92 8.25
C LEU A 457 93.02 -8.45 7.47
N LEU A 458 93.17 -7.63 6.42
CA LEU A 458 92.10 -7.24 5.50
C LEU A 458 91.60 -8.42 4.68
N HIS A 459 92.47 -9.34 4.26
CA HIS A 459 92.09 -10.60 3.62
C HIS A 459 91.39 -11.51 4.61
N TRP A 460 91.77 -11.53 5.89
CA TRP A 460 91.03 -12.25 6.93
C TRP A 460 89.64 -11.62 7.18
N VAL A 461 89.53 -10.29 7.31
CA VAL A 461 88.23 -9.59 7.48
C VAL A 461 87.34 -9.78 6.24
N SER A 462 87.88 -9.68 5.02
CA SER A 462 87.11 -9.83 3.77
C SER A 462 86.84 -11.30 3.38
N ALA A 463 87.72 -12.24 3.73
CA ALA A 463 87.42 -13.68 3.68
C ALA A 463 86.36 -14.02 4.74
N GLY A 464 86.42 -13.46 5.95
CA GLY A 464 85.35 -13.57 6.95
C GLY A 464 84.01 -13.03 6.46
N GLN A 465 83.99 -12.02 5.59
CA GLN A 465 82.77 -11.56 4.91
C GLN A 465 82.29 -12.48 3.75
N SER A 466 83.15 -13.38 3.25
CA SER A 466 82.90 -14.17 2.02
C SER A 466 82.71 -15.68 2.27
N GLN A 467 83.57 -16.28 3.11
CA GLN A 467 83.55 -17.69 3.50
C GLN A 467 82.26 -18.04 4.27
N ASN A 468 81.80 -17.10 5.10
CA ASN A 468 80.62 -17.20 5.94
C ASN A 468 79.28 -17.28 5.19
N ARG A 469 79.24 -17.05 3.87
CA ARG A 469 78.03 -17.35 3.06
C ARG A 469 77.85 -18.84 2.74
N ARG A 470 78.88 -19.69 2.89
CA ARG A 470 78.84 -21.09 2.38
C ARG A 470 78.40 -22.16 3.38
N VAL A 471 78.51 -21.93 4.69
CA VAL A 471 78.18 -22.95 5.70
C VAL A 471 76.66 -23.18 5.82
N ILE A 472 75.86 -22.15 5.52
CA ILE A 472 74.40 -22.14 5.66
C ILE A 472 73.69 -23.10 4.68
N ALA A 473 74.32 -23.46 3.56
CA ALA A 473 73.71 -24.31 2.54
C ALA A 473 74.00 -25.83 2.70
N GLY A 474 74.74 -26.21 3.75
CA GLY A 474 75.49 -27.48 3.76
C GLY A 474 74.92 -28.66 4.54
N GLN A 475 73.91 -28.48 5.40
CA GLN A 475 73.47 -29.54 6.31
C GLN A 475 71.94 -29.66 6.48
N GLU A 476 71.48 -30.88 6.19
CA GLU A 476 70.20 -31.52 6.55
C GLU A 476 68.94 -31.15 5.72
N GLU A 477 68.88 -31.78 4.54
CA GLU A 477 67.62 -32.33 4.04
C GLU A 477 67.06 -33.32 5.09
N GLY A 478 65.98 -32.95 5.79
CA GLY A 478 65.35 -33.79 6.81
C GLY A 478 63.90 -33.38 7.05
N SER A 479 62.94 -34.20 6.62
CA SER A 479 61.52 -33.88 6.66
C SER A 479 60.97 -33.71 8.08
N THR A 480 60.45 -32.52 8.41
CA THR A 480 59.40 -32.33 9.45
C THR A 480 58.64 -31.01 9.21
N THR A 481 57.42 -30.90 9.73
CA THR A 481 56.45 -29.82 9.42
C THR A 481 56.91 -28.42 9.86
N PRO A 482 56.60 -27.34 9.10
CA PRO A 482 57.16 -25.99 9.33
C PRO A 482 56.89 -25.36 10.71
N GLU A 483 55.80 -25.74 11.39
CA GLU A 483 55.32 -25.02 12.56
C GLU A 483 56.12 -25.26 13.85
N GLY A 484 56.71 -26.44 14.03
CA GLY A 484 57.46 -26.78 15.26
C GLY A 484 58.90 -26.28 15.28
N VAL A 485 59.43 -25.83 14.13
CA VAL A 485 60.88 -25.71 13.91
C VAL A 485 61.38 -24.25 13.97
N SER A 486 60.50 -23.26 13.76
CA SER A 486 60.91 -21.85 13.58
C SER A 486 61.56 -21.19 14.81
N MET A 487 61.03 -21.37 16.03
CA MET A 487 61.66 -20.83 17.24
C MET A 487 63.03 -21.49 17.49
N SER A 488 63.12 -22.81 17.29
CA SER A 488 64.35 -23.56 17.40
C SER A 488 65.39 -23.10 16.38
N LEU A 489 64.99 -22.79 15.14
CA LEU A 489 65.85 -22.22 14.10
C LEU A 489 66.41 -20.85 14.51
N VAL A 490 65.54 -19.88 14.85
CA VAL A 490 65.95 -18.52 15.24
C VAL A 490 66.83 -18.52 16.50
N HIS A 491 66.56 -19.41 17.45
CA HIS A 491 67.35 -19.49 18.68
C HIS A 491 68.68 -20.24 18.51
N TYR A 492 68.65 -21.44 17.92
CA TYR A 492 69.78 -22.38 17.92
C TYR A 492 70.73 -22.19 16.74
N TYR A 493 70.25 -21.75 15.59
CA TYR A 493 71.09 -21.50 14.42
C TYR A 493 71.39 -20.01 14.29
N TYR A 494 70.38 -19.15 14.10
CA TYR A 494 70.57 -17.71 13.86
C TYR A 494 71.32 -16.97 15.00
N CYS A 495 70.81 -17.03 16.24
CA CYS A 495 71.41 -16.29 17.35
C CYS A 495 72.81 -16.83 17.73
N TYR A 496 72.94 -18.16 17.76
CA TYR A 496 74.19 -18.85 18.13
C TYR A 496 75.31 -18.57 17.13
N TYR A 497 74.98 -18.56 15.83
CA TYR A 497 75.92 -18.23 14.77
C TYR A 497 76.51 -16.82 14.92
N PHE A 498 75.67 -15.78 15.08
CA PHE A 498 76.19 -14.42 15.30
C PHE A 498 76.94 -14.26 16.62
N GLN A 499 76.61 -15.06 17.63
CA GLN A 499 77.35 -15.07 18.89
C GLN A 499 78.77 -15.62 18.70
N ILE A 500 78.93 -16.72 17.97
CA ILE A 500 80.26 -17.26 17.60
C ILE A 500 81.04 -16.25 16.74
N HIS A 501 80.43 -15.75 15.66
CA HIS A 501 81.10 -14.83 14.74
C HIS A 501 81.55 -13.52 15.43
N HIS A 502 80.73 -12.97 16.33
CA HIS A 502 81.12 -11.79 17.12
C HIS A 502 82.27 -12.13 18.09
N GLN A 503 82.24 -13.32 18.71
CA GLN A 503 83.29 -13.79 19.61
C GLN A 503 84.62 -14.04 18.90
N GLU A 504 84.59 -14.52 17.65
CA GLU A 504 85.76 -14.67 16.78
C GLU A 504 86.38 -13.31 16.42
N LEU A 505 85.57 -12.32 16.04
CA LEU A 505 86.05 -10.95 15.79
C LEU A 505 86.70 -10.37 17.05
N LEU A 506 86.04 -10.46 18.22
CA LEU A 506 86.62 -10.03 19.49
C LEU A 506 87.98 -10.70 19.78
N SER A 507 88.19 -11.96 19.38
CA SER A 507 89.48 -12.66 19.57
C SER A 507 90.64 -12.01 18.80
N GLN A 508 90.37 -11.42 17.63
CA GLN A 508 91.37 -10.78 16.76
C GLN A 508 91.60 -9.29 17.10
N GLN A 509 90.81 -8.71 18.00
CA GLN A 509 90.88 -7.30 18.35
C GLN A 509 92.28 -6.87 18.80
N GLN A 510 92.97 -7.71 19.58
CA GLN A 510 94.31 -7.43 20.06
C GLN A 510 95.36 -7.42 18.94
N GLU A 511 95.27 -8.34 17.97
CA GLU A 511 96.20 -8.36 16.83
C GLU A 511 96.00 -7.16 15.91
N VAL A 512 94.74 -6.77 15.65
CA VAL A 512 94.44 -5.57 14.85
C VAL A 512 94.96 -4.31 15.54
N ILE A 513 94.79 -4.17 16.86
CA ILE A 513 95.34 -3.03 17.63
C ILE A 513 96.87 -2.98 17.50
N LEU A 514 97.56 -4.10 17.70
CA LEU A 514 99.03 -4.17 17.62
C LEU A 514 99.56 -3.90 16.20
N ALA A 515 98.95 -4.50 15.17
CA ALA A 515 99.31 -4.26 13.77
C ALA A 515 99.14 -2.78 13.40
N THR A 516 98.00 -2.20 13.79
CA THR A 516 97.65 -0.78 13.56
C THR A 516 98.61 0.17 14.27
N GLN A 517 98.97 -0.10 15.53
CA GLN A 517 99.98 0.67 16.26
C GLN A 517 101.37 0.54 15.64
N SER A 518 101.75 -0.64 15.13
CA SER A 518 103.06 -0.86 14.49
C SER A 518 103.19 -0.12 13.15
N ALA A 519 102.13 -0.10 12.33
CA ALA A 519 102.12 0.62 11.06
C ALA A 519 102.03 2.15 11.27
N GLN A 520 101.36 2.61 12.34
CA GLN A 520 101.34 4.02 12.72
C GLN A 520 102.73 4.46 13.18
N ALA A 521 103.38 3.66 14.03
CA ALA A 521 104.76 3.92 14.45
C ALA A 521 105.76 3.90 13.29
N PHE A 522 105.50 3.16 12.21
CA PHE A 522 106.29 3.23 10.97
C PHE A 522 106.08 4.56 10.23
N LEU A 523 104.83 5.02 10.10
CA LEU A 523 104.51 6.31 9.48
C LEU A 523 105.09 7.50 10.26
N ASP A 524 105.03 7.44 11.58
CA ASP A 524 105.53 8.50 12.46
C ASP A 524 107.07 8.54 12.49
N LYS A 525 107.75 7.38 12.37
CA LYS A 525 109.22 7.28 12.39
C LYS A 525 109.90 7.39 11.03
N GLN A 526 109.28 6.93 9.94
CA GLN A 526 109.88 6.80 8.59
C GLN A 526 109.12 7.55 7.49
N GLY A 527 107.97 8.17 7.78
CA GLY A 527 107.12 8.84 6.79
C GLY A 527 107.71 10.11 6.14
N HIS A 528 109.01 10.37 6.28
CA HIS A 528 109.74 11.41 5.55
C HIS A 528 110.54 10.85 4.36
N ASN A 529 110.70 9.52 4.26
CA ASN A 529 111.49 8.84 3.21
C ASN A 529 110.64 8.11 2.15
N LEU A 530 109.31 8.23 2.22
CA LEU A 530 108.36 7.68 1.23
C LEU A 530 107.94 8.78 0.25
N THR A 531 107.58 8.42 -0.99
CA THR A 531 106.83 9.37 -1.83
C THR A 531 105.51 9.76 -1.12
N PRO A 532 104.94 10.95 -1.38
CA PRO A 532 103.66 11.36 -0.76
C PRO A 532 102.57 10.33 -1.03
N GLU A 533 102.60 9.79 -2.24
CA GLU A 533 101.77 8.69 -2.71
C GLU A 533 101.88 7.44 -1.85
N GLU A 534 103.09 7.02 -1.48
CA GLU A 534 103.38 5.78 -0.77
C GLU A 534 103.13 5.86 0.74
N LYS A 535 103.40 7.04 1.31
CA LYS A 535 102.97 7.40 2.66
C LYS A 535 101.44 7.43 2.77
N GLN A 536 100.78 8.10 1.82
CA GLN A 536 99.31 8.14 1.74
C GLN A 536 98.74 6.74 1.45
N LYS A 537 99.44 5.94 0.65
CA LYS A 537 99.17 4.52 0.41
C LYS A 537 99.11 3.81 1.78
N LEU A 538 100.21 3.72 2.53
CA LEU A 538 100.17 3.02 3.82
C LEU A 538 99.18 3.64 4.83
N GLN A 539 99.11 4.97 4.93
CA GLN A 539 98.08 5.64 5.73
C GLN A 539 96.67 5.20 5.32
N SER A 540 96.39 5.06 4.02
CA SER A 540 95.09 4.62 3.53
C SER A 540 94.83 3.13 3.77
N ARG A 541 95.83 2.24 3.76
CA ARG A 541 95.64 0.82 4.17
C ARG A 541 95.44 0.69 5.68
N LEU A 542 96.17 1.44 6.49
CA LEU A 542 96.04 1.44 7.95
C LEU A 542 94.68 2.01 8.35
N GLU A 543 94.28 3.10 7.71
CA GLU A 543 92.94 3.66 7.84
C GLU A 543 91.89 2.70 7.28
N GLU A 544 92.08 2.06 6.14
CA GLU A 544 91.19 1.02 5.59
C GLU A 544 91.04 -0.19 6.53
N LEU A 545 92.09 -0.62 7.23
CA LEU A 545 91.99 -1.67 8.26
C LEU A 545 91.18 -1.21 9.46
N LYS A 546 91.40 0.03 9.96
CA LYS A 546 90.54 0.63 10.99
C LYS A 546 89.09 0.78 10.52
N GLN A 547 88.88 1.25 9.29
CA GLN A 547 87.59 1.55 8.64
C GLN A 547 86.87 0.30 8.13
N LEU A 548 87.51 -0.87 8.09
CA LEU A 548 86.86 -2.14 7.81
C LEU A 548 86.69 -2.96 9.09
N TYR A 549 87.71 -3.05 9.95
CA TYR A 549 87.62 -3.83 11.19
C TYR A 549 86.71 -3.17 12.24
N THR A 550 86.80 -1.86 12.48
CA THR A 550 85.95 -1.19 13.49
C THR A 550 84.47 -1.26 13.10
N PRO A 551 84.09 -0.98 11.83
CA PRO A 551 82.72 -1.20 11.38
C PRO A 551 82.33 -2.67 11.29
N ALA A 552 83.22 -3.61 10.95
CA ALA A 552 82.88 -5.05 10.96
C ALA A 552 82.59 -5.57 12.38
N LEU A 553 83.39 -5.14 13.38
CA LEU A 553 83.15 -5.48 14.78
C LEU A 553 81.82 -4.88 15.26
N ALA A 554 81.59 -3.57 15.04
CA ALA A 554 80.34 -2.92 15.39
C ALA A 554 79.12 -3.51 14.65
N GLN A 555 79.27 -3.88 13.38
CA GLN A 555 78.24 -4.55 12.57
C GLN A 555 77.94 -5.95 13.10
N SER A 556 78.96 -6.71 13.55
CA SER A 556 78.76 -8.04 14.15
C SER A 556 78.03 -7.96 15.50
N GLU A 557 78.38 -6.99 16.35
CA GLU A 557 77.67 -6.74 17.62
C GLU A 557 76.22 -6.33 17.36
N GLN A 558 76.00 -5.46 16.36
CA GLN A 558 74.67 -5.00 15.98
C GLN A 558 73.82 -6.12 15.35
N ARG A 559 74.42 -7.03 14.55
CA ARG A 559 73.75 -8.24 14.04
C ARG A 559 73.32 -9.17 15.18
N LEU A 560 74.22 -9.43 16.14
CA LEU A 560 73.90 -10.24 17.33
C LEU A 560 72.75 -9.63 18.15
N LYS A 561 72.79 -8.31 18.40
CA LYS A 561 71.71 -7.59 19.10
C LYS A 561 70.37 -7.67 18.35
N ARG A 562 70.37 -7.53 17.02
CA ARG A 562 69.16 -7.70 16.18
C ARG A 562 68.62 -9.13 16.24
N ALA A 563 69.47 -10.13 16.13
CA ALA A 563 69.08 -11.55 16.23
C ALA A 563 68.46 -11.88 17.60
N GLN A 564 69.06 -11.38 18.69
CA GLN A 564 68.52 -11.53 20.05
C GLN A 564 67.18 -10.82 20.22
N ALA A 565 67.02 -9.60 19.69
CA ALA A 565 65.74 -8.89 19.72
C ALA A 565 64.64 -9.62 18.91
N LEU A 566 64.97 -10.16 17.73
CA LEU A 566 64.07 -10.97 16.92
C LEU A 566 63.61 -12.24 17.67
N ARG A 567 64.55 -12.94 18.33
CA ARG A 567 64.24 -14.07 19.23
C ARG A 567 63.27 -13.66 20.33
N ASP A 568 63.54 -12.56 21.04
CA ASP A 568 62.76 -12.15 22.22
C ASP A 568 61.33 -11.73 21.87
N GLU A 569 61.17 -10.93 20.81
CA GLU A 569 59.84 -10.56 20.31
C GLU A 569 59.11 -11.77 19.71
N MET A 570 59.81 -12.68 19.01
CA MET A 570 59.20 -13.94 18.52
C MET A 570 58.74 -14.82 19.69
N GLN A 571 59.55 -14.97 20.74
CA GLN A 571 59.19 -15.79 21.90
C GLN A 571 58.01 -15.18 22.66
N LYS A 572 57.88 -13.85 22.65
CA LYS A 572 56.71 -13.16 23.16
C LYS A 572 55.48 -13.39 22.29
N PHE A 573 55.59 -13.16 20.99
CA PHE A 573 54.50 -13.39 20.03
C PHE A 573 53.95 -14.82 20.10
N LEU A 574 54.82 -15.84 20.16
CA LEU A 574 54.36 -17.22 20.24
C LEU A 574 53.64 -17.54 21.56
N ARG A 575 54.03 -16.94 22.70
CA ARG A 575 53.27 -17.08 23.96
C ARG A 575 51.90 -16.42 23.83
N ASP A 576 51.87 -15.16 23.41
CA ASP A 576 50.65 -14.36 23.28
C ASP A 576 49.67 -15.03 22.28
N HIS A 577 50.20 -15.58 21.16
CA HIS A 577 49.43 -16.33 20.17
C HIS A 577 48.86 -17.64 20.74
N VAL A 578 49.66 -18.47 21.43
CA VAL A 578 49.19 -19.77 21.94
C VAL A 578 48.05 -19.60 22.96
N GLU A 579 48.12 -18.56 23.81
CA GLU A 579 47.01 -18.27 24.73
C GLU A 579 45.72 -17.86 23.99
N PHE A 580 45.83 -17.09 22.90
CA PHE A 580 44.69 -16.65 22.11
C PHE A 580 44.10 -17.75 21.22
N ASP A 581 44.94 -18.62 20.66
CA ASP A 581 44.53 -19.73 19.79
C ASP A 581 43.81 -20.83 20.59
N ALA A 582 44.26 -21.11 21.82
CA ALA A 582 43.54 -21.99 22.75
C ALA A 582 42.17 -21.42 23.17
N TRP A 583 42.07 -20.09 23.33
CA TRP A 583 40.77 -19.45 23.55
C TRP A 583 39.86 -19.54 22.30
N LEU A 584 40.40 -19.32 21.10
CA LEU A 584 39.65 -19.47 19.84
C LEU A 584 39.07 -20.89 19.71
N GLU A 585 39.86 -21.93 19.98
CA GLU A 585 39.39 -23.32 19.95
C GLU A 585 38.22 -23.57 20.93
N GLN A 586 38.34 -23.08 22.16
CA GLN A 586 37.27 -23.23 23.16
C GLN A 586 36.01 -22.45 22.77
N ALA A 587 36.16 -21.25 22.22
CA ALA A 587 35.04 -20.41 21.79
C ALA A 587 34.34 -20.98 20.54
N GLU A 588 35.09 -21.50 19.57
CA GLU A 588 34.54 -22.20 18.41
C GLU A 588 33.75 -23.46 18.83
N GLN A 589 34.22 -24.20 19.85
CA GLN A 589 33.50 -25.33 20.42
C GLN A 589 32.22 -24.93 21.16
N GLU A 590 32.24 -23.87 21.98
CA GLU A 590 31.05 -23.37 22.67
C GLU A 590 29.99 -22.85 21.68
N LEU A 591 30.41 -22.14 20.64
CA LEU A 591 29.51 -21.73 19.55
C LEU A 591 28.89 -22.94 18.85
N GLY A 592 29.70 -23.97 18.54
CA GLY A 592 29.22 -25.21 17.93
C GLY A 592 28.18 -25.93 18.79
N LYS A 593 28.35 -25.96 20.11
CA LYS A 593 27.35 -26.51 21.05
C LYS A 593 26.04 -25.72 21.05
N MET A 594 26.09 -24.39 20.92
CA MET A 594 24.89 -23.56 20.85
C MET A 594 24.15 -23.71 19.51
N CYS A 595 24.87 -23.83 18.38
CA CYS A 595 24.27 -24.16 17.08
C CYS A 595 23.59 -25.55 17.08
N ALA A 596 24.08 -26.49 17.89
CA ALA A 596 23.50 -27.83 18.05
C ALA A 596 22.39 -27.91 19.12
N GLY A 597 21.94 -26.77 19.66
CA GLY A 597 20.82 -26.72 20.60
C GLY A 597 19.48 -27.05 19.97
N GLU A 598 18.48 -27.35 20.80
CA GLU A 598 17.09 -27.53 20.37
C GLU A 598 16.43 -26.18 20.08
N GLY A 599 15.61 -26.11 19.03
CA GLY A 599 14.82 -24.93 18.66
C GLY A 599 13.41 -24.89 19.27
N ASN A 600 13.20 -25.58 20.40
CA ASN A 600 11.94 -25.59 21.12
C ASN A 600 11.72 -24.25 21.86
N LEU A 601 10.49 -23.73 21.93
CA LEU A 601 10.22 -22.39 22.48
C LEU A 601 10.79 -22.20 23.90
N GLU A 602 10.67 -23.21 24.77
CA GLU A 602 11.21 -23.21 26.13
C GLU A 602 12.75 -23.18 26.18
N SER A 603 13.44 -23.74 25.17
CA SER A 603 14.92 -23.78 25.10
C SER A 603 15.51 -22.55 24.40
N LEU A 604 14.76 -21.89 23.51
CA LEU A 604 15.23 -20.73 22.75
C LEU A 604 15.60 -19.53 23.64
N HIS A 605 14.78 -19.18 24.63
CA HIS A 605 15.05 -18.02 25.47
C HIS A 605 16.32 -18.19 26.36
N PRO A 606 16.54 -19.32 27.05
CA PRO A 606 17.83 -19.61 27.70
C PRO A 606 19.02 -19.64 26.73
N LEU A 607 18.82 -20.15 25.52
CA LEU A 607 19.88 -20.23 24.50
C LEU A 607 20.27 -18.85 23.95
N LEU A 608 19.30 -17.96 23.74
CA LEU A 608 19.53 -16.58 23.33
C LEU A 608 20.28 -15.79 24.41
N LEU A 609 19.91 -15.94 25.69
CA LEU A 609 20.66 -15.34 26.81
C LEU A 609 22.12 -15.83 26.86
N ARG A 610 22.34 -17.14 26.66
CA ARG A 610 23.69 -17.72 26.59
C ARG A 610 24.47 -17.17 25.40
N GLN A 611 23.86 -17.13 24.20
CA GLN A 611 24.48 -16.56 23.00
C GLN A 611 24.85 -15.09 23.20
N SER A 612 23.98 -14.30 23.84
CA SER A 612 24.22 -12.89 24.14
C SER A 612 25.48 -12.72 25.01
N SER A 613 25.54 -13.42 26.15
CA SER A 613 26.72 -13.38 27.04
C SER A 613 28.01 -13.85 26.35
N PHE A 614 27.93 -14.90 25.53
CA PHE A 614 29.06 -15.37 24.72
C PHE A 614 29.50 -14.35 23.65
N SER A 615 28.56 -13.61 23.07
CA SER A 615 28.87 -12.56 22.10
C SER A 615 29.63 -11.38 22.72
N GLU A 616 29.30 -10.99 23.95
CA GLU A 616 30.06 -10.00 24.72
C GLU A 616 31.48 -10.47 25.01
N ASP A 617 31.65 -11.73 25.43
CA ASP A 617 32.96 -12.34 25.65
C ASP A 617 33.79 -12.31 24.35
N VAL A 618 33.24 -12.75 23.21
CA VAL A 618 33.90 -12.70 21.89
C VAL A 618 34.30 -11.27 21.50
N ILE A 619 33.43 -10.28 21.72
CA ILE A 619 33.73 -8.86 21.45
C ILE A 619 34.86 -8.36 22.36
N SER A 620 34.92 -8.79 23.63
CA SER A 620 35.98 -8.39 24.57
C SER A 620 37.37 -8.85 24.09
N HIS A 621 37.46 -10.08 23.58
CA HIS A 621 38.69 -10.68 23.05
C HIS A 621 39.17 -10.09 21.71
N LYS A 622 38.41 -9.18 21.09
CA LYS A 622 38.91 -8.27 20.03
C LYS A 622 40.14 -7.47 20.48
N GLY A 623 40.24 -7.17 21.79
CA GLY A 623 41.41 -6.55 22.39
C GLY A 623 42.64 -7.45 22.34
N ASP A 624 42.46 -8.74 22.63
CA ASP A 624 43.54 -9.73 22.66
C ASP A 624 44.07 -10.05 21.27
N LEU A 625 43.18 -10.16 20.26
CA LEU A 625 43.61 -10.23 18.85
C LEU A 625 44.52 -9.04 18.50
N ARG A 626 44.17 -7.81 18.91
CA ARG A 626 45.04 -6.64 18.68
C ARG A 626 46.37 -6.75 19.41
N PHE A 627 46.42 -7.29 20.63
CA PHE A 627 47.69 -7.53 21.33
C PHE A 627 48.56 -8.55 20.61
N VAL A 628 47.99 -9.67 20.14
CA VAL A 628 48.69 -10.69 19.35
C VAL A 628 49.19 -10.09 18.03
N THR A 629 48.36 -9.33 17.30
CA THR A 629 48.77 -8.61 16.08
C THR A 629 49.89 -7.61 16.35
N MET A 630 49.82 -6.84 17.44
CA MET A 630 50.89 -5.90 17.82
C MET A 630 52.18 -6.61 18.23
N SER A 631 52.12 -7.77 18.89
CA SER A 631 53.32 -8.55 19.19
C SER A 631 53.91 -9.16 17.92
N GLY A 632 53.08 -9.67 17.01
CA GLY A 632 53.53 -10.20 15.71
C GLY A 632 54.13 -9.11 14.83
N GLN A 633 53.55 -7.90 14.80
CA GLN A 633 54.12 -6.76 14.07
C GLN A 633 55.52 -6.41 14.59
N LYS A 634 55.79 -6.48 15.90
CA LYS A 634 57.14 -6.28 16.43
C LYS A 634 58.13 -7.33 15.96
N VAL A 635 57.70 -8.58 15.78
CA VAL A 635 58.52 -9.62 15.14
C VAL A 635 58.79 -9.26 13.68
N LEU A 636 57.80 -8.77 12.94
CA LEU A 636 57.97 -8.35 11.54
C LEU A 636 58.86 -7.11 11.40
N ASP A 637 58.80 -6.18 12.35
CA ASP A 637 59.67 -5.01 12.40
C ASP A 637 61.12 -5.43 12.72
N ALA A 638 61.31 -6.36 13.67
CA ALA A 638 62.62 -6.94 13.99
C ALA A 638 63.19 -7.80 12.84
N GLU A 639 62.33 -8.55 12.16
CA GLU A 639 62.63 -9.34 10.95
C GLU A 639 63.13 -8.41 9.86
N LYS A 640 62.36 -7.36 9.55
CA LYS A 640 62.73 -6.34 8.57
C LYS A 640 64.04 -5.62 8.94
N MET A 641 64.25 -5.26 10.22
CA MET A 641 65.50 -4.65 10.67
C MET A 641 66.71 -5.58 10.61
N ALA A 642 66.51 -6.90 10.61
CA ALA A 642 67.55 -7.89 10.36
C ALA A 642 67.78 -8.08 8.84
N SER A 643 66.71 -8.23 8.07
CA SER A 643 66.71 -8.38 6.61
C SER A 643 67.33 -7.16 5.89
N ASP A 644 66.91 -5.94 6.21
CA ASP A 644 67.42 -4.68 5.59
C ASP A 644 68.91 -4.43 5.91
N ALA A 645 69.49 -5.12 6.89
CA ALA A 645 70.89 -5.00 7.29
C ALA A 645 71.84 -5.98 6.58
N GLU A 646 71.32 -6.88 5.73
CA GLU A 646 72.07 -7.88 5.00
C GLU A 646 71.72 -7.86 3.50
N GLU A 647 72.72 -7.94 2.62
CA GLU A 647 72.50 -7.95 1.16
C GLU A 647 71.67 -9.15 0.66
N THR A 648 71.49 -10.17 1.50
CA THR A 648 70.70 -11.36 1.23
C THR A 648 70.16 -11.85 2.58
N PRO A 649 68.87 -11.68 2.87
CA PRO A 649 68.28 -12.12 4.14
C PRO A 649 68.47 -13.62 4.35
N GLY A 650 68.85 -14.02 5.58
CA GLY A 650 68.98 -15.43 5.95
C GLY A 650 67.63 -16.16 5.83
N PRO A 651 67.60 -17.43 5.36
CA PRO A 651 66.35 -18.17 5.14
C PRO A 651 65.52 -18.33 6.42
N GLU A 652 66.18 -18.40 7.57
CA GLU A 652 65.55 -18.48 8.90
C GLU A 652 64.77 -17.21 9.28
N VAL A 653 65.27 -16.04 8.87
CA VAL A 653 64.65 -14.72 9.12
C VAL A 653 63.38 -14.58 8.28
N VAL A 654 63.45 -14.97 7.01
CA VAL A 654 62.31 -14.99 6.08
C VAL A 654 61.26 -16.03 6.51
N ALA A 655 61.69 -17.20 7.00
CA ALA A 655 60.81 -18.23 7.55
C ALA A 655 60.08 -17.74 8.82
N ALA A 656 60.79 -17.05 9.71
CA ALA A 656 60.22 -16.40 10.89
C ALA A 656 59.12 -15.39 10.51
N GLY A 657 59.41 -14.45 9.59
CA GLY A 657 58.42 -13.47 9.11
C GLY A 657 57.22 -14.11 8.41
N THR A 658 57.44 -15.17 7.62
CA THR A 658 56.38 -15.93 6.94
C THR A 658 55.47 -16.66 7.93
N LEU A 659 56.04 -17.30 8.96
CA LEU A 659 55.26 -17.99 10.00
C LEU A 659 54.38 -17.02 10.79
N VAL A 660 54.92 -15.86 11.18
CA VAL A 660 54.17 -14.83 11.91
C VAL A 660 52.99 -14.34 11.08
N LYS A 661 53.21 -14.01 9.81
CA LYS A 661 52.13 -13.61 8.87
C LYS A 661 51.06 -14.70 8.78
N SER A 662 51.45 -15.94 8.50
CA SER A 662 50.54 -17.08 8.39
C SER A 662 49.70 -17.31 9.65
N LYS A 663 50.32 -17.23 10.84
CA LYS A 663 49.62 -17.38 12.13
C LYS A 663 48.70 -16.20 12.45
N LEU A 664 49.12 -14.96 12.20
CA LEU A 664 48.25 -13.78 12.31
C LEU A 664 47.05 -13.84 11.35
N ASP A 665 47.27 -14.25 10.09
CA ASP A 665 46.22 -14.42 9.09
C ASP A 665 45.26 -15.55 9.47
N ASN A 666 45.73 -16.61 10.12
CA ASN A 666 44.88 -17.67 10.66
C ASN A 666 44.05 -17.17 11.84
N ALA A 667 44.67 -16.61 12.86
CA ALA A 667 44.00 -16.10 14.06
C ALA A 667 42.97 -15.00 13.71
N THR A 668 43.31 -14.10 12.79
CA THR A 668 42.40 -13.05 12.31
C THR A 668 41.21 -13.64 11.57
N ARG A 669 41.42 -14.60 10.65
CA ARG A 669 40.31 -15.26 9.93
C ARG A 669 39.41 -16.07 10.86
N ARG A 670 39.99 -16.86 11.78
CA ARG A 670 39.26 -17.64 12.80
C ARG A 670 38.42 -16.72 13.68
N TYR A 671 39.01 -15.69 14.27
CA TYR A 671 38.29 -14.70 15.06
C TYR A 671 37.16 -14.02 14.27
N SER A 672 37.42 -13.59 13.03
CA SER A 672 36.40 -12.95 12.20
C SER A 672 35.25 -13.90 11.84
N ALA A 673 35.54 -15.18 11.58
CA ALA A 673 34.53 -16.20 11.32
C ALA A 673 33.74 -16.61 12.58
N LEU A 674 34.41 -16.67 13.74
CA LEU A 674 33.79 -16.91 15.04
C LEU A 674 32.82 -15.77 15.38
N HIS A 675 33.28 -14.51 15.26
CA HIS A 675 32.46 -13.33 15.50
C HIS A 675 31.28 -13.25 14.53
N SER A 676 31.48 -13.45 13.22
CA SER A 676 30.38 -13.37 12.25
C SER A 676 29.35 -14.48 12.46
N LYS A 677 29.77 -15.73 12.73
CA LYS A 677 28.85 -16.84 13.06
C LYS A 677 28.15 -16.61 14.40
N CYS A 678 28.83 -16.06 15.40
CA CYS A 678 28.23 -15.71 16.68
C CYS A 678 27.14 -14.65 16.52
N THR A 679 27.40 -13.58 15.75
CA THR A 679 26.39 -12.56 15.43
C THR A 679 25.23 -13.15 14.63
N ALA A 680 25.52 -13.97 13.61
CA ALA A 680 24.50 -14.64 12.79
C ALA A 680 23.59 -15.55 13.62
N LEU A 681 24.16 -16.34 14.54
CA LEU A 681 23.40 -17.17 15.48
C LEU A 681 22.50 -16.31 16.39
N GLY A 682 22.98 -15.16 16.86
CA GLY A 682 22.16 -14.23 17.65
C GLY A 682 20.96 -13.71 16.87
N SER A 683 21.16 -13.25 15.64
CA SER A 683 20.05 -12.83 14.77
C SER A 683 19.09 -13.97 14.43
N HIS A 684 19.62 -15.19 14.19
CA HIS A 684 18.82 -16.39 13.92
C HIS A 684 17.93 -16.76 15.12
N LEU A 685 18.51 -16.85 16.32
CA LEU A 685 17.79 -17.16 17.55
C LEU A 685 16.71 -16.10 17.86
N THR A 686 16.97 -14.82 17.63
CA THR A 686 15.98 -13.75 17.82
C THR A 686 14.81 -13.90 16.83
N VAL A 687 15.07 -14.12 15.54
CA VAL A 687 14.03 -14.31 14.52
C VAL A 687 13.23 -15.60 14.76
N LEU A 688 13.91 -16.67 15.19
CA LEU A 688 13.30 -17.95 15.51
C LEU A 688 12.40 -17.85 16.75
N LEU A 689 12.84 -17.14 17.79
CA LEU A 689 12.05 -16.87 19.00
C LEU A 689 10.79 -16.05 18.67
N ASP A 690 10.94 -14.92 17.96
CA ASP A 690 9.83 -14.05 17.55
C ASP A 690 8.76 -14.81 16.74
N ARG A 691 9.17 -15.54 15.69
CA ARG A 691 8.23 -16.35 14.89
C ARG A 691 7.57 -17.47 15.70
N SER A 692 8.30 -18.08 16.64
CA SER A 692 7.76 -19.14 17.50
C SER A 692 6.75 -18.61 18.49
N GLN A 693 6.97 -17.41 19.04
CA GLN A 693 6.01 -16.69 19.89
C GLN A 693 4.74 -16.32 19.10
N GLN A 694 4.89 -15.68 17.94
CA GLN A 694 3.74 -15.33 17.08
C GLN A 694 2.90 -16.56 16.68
N PHE A 695 3.54 -17.69 16.36
CA PHE A 695 2.84 -18.94 16.10
C PHE A 695 2.07 -19.43 17.33
N GLN A 696 2.72 -19.46 18.50
CA GLN A 696 2.13 -19.96 19.74
C GLN A 696 0.95 -19.09 20.19
N GLU A 697 1.07 -17.76 20.16
CA GLU A 697 0.01 -16.82 20.52
C GLU A 697 -1.25 -17.00 19.67
N VAL A 698 -1.09 -17.10 18.34
CA VAL A 698 -2.20 -17.33 17.42
C VAL A 698 -2.79 -18.74 17.62
N ALA A 699 -1.96 -19.76 17.82
CA ALA A 699 -2.40 -21.13 18.06
C ALA A 699 -3.17 -21.28 19.38
N GLU A 700 -2.76 -20.60 20.45
CA GLU A 700 -3.44 -20.59 21.75
C GLU A 700 -4.77 -19.85 21.67
N SER A 701 -4.79 -18.64 21.09
CA SER A 701 -6.00 -17.84 20.89
C SER A 701 -7.07 -18.57 20.06
N LEU A 702 -6.66 -19.18 18.94
CA LEU A 702 -7.54 -20.04 18.15
C LEU A 702 -8.02 -21.27 18.92
N ARG A 703 -7.15 -21.88 19.75
CA ARG A 703 -7.50 -23.07 20.51
C ARG A 703 -8.55 -22.78 21.58
N SER A 704 -8.47 -21.64 22.29
CA SER A 704 -9.51 -21.23 23.25
C SER A 704 -10.82 -20.92 22.54
N TRP A 705 -10.79 -20.11 21.48
CA TRP A 705 -12.00 -19.74 20.74
C TRP A 705 -12.69 -20.95 20.09
N LEU A 706 -11.92 -21.90 19.54
CA LEU A 706 -12.47 -23.14 18.97
C LEU A 706 -13.19 -23.99 20.02
N VAL A 707 -12.68 -24.06 21.26
CA VAL A 707 -13.35 -24.82 22.34
C VAL A 707 -14.70 -24.18 22.70
N GLU A 708 -14.73 -22.85 22.91
CA GLU A 708 -15.96 -22.11 23.22
C GLU A 708 -16.99 -22.22 22.07
N SER A 709 -16.52 -22.14 20.83
CA SER A 709 -17.37 -22.20 19.64
C SER A 709 -17.87 -23.63 19.36
N GLU A 710 -17.06 -24.66 19.59
CA GLU A 710 -17.48 -26.06 19.52
C GLU A 710 -18.58 -26.38 20.55
N GLU A 711 -18.52 -25.79 21.76
CA GLU A 711 -19.57 -25.91 22.77
C GLU A 711 -20.86 -25.17 22.36
N ALA A 712 -20.74 -23.94 21.84
CA ALA A 712 -21.88 -23.17 21.33
C ALA A 712 -22.59 -23.87 20.15
N VAL A 713 -21.83 -24.40 19.19
CA VAL A 713 -22.36 -25.17 18.05
C VAL A 713 -22.98 -26.49 18.51
N THR A 714 -22.38 -27.18 19.48
CA THR A 714 -22.95 -28.40 20.07
C THR A 714 -24.28 -28.11 20.76
N THR A 715 -24.40 -26.98 21.44
CA THR A 715 -25.66 -26.50 22.03
C THR A 715 -26.72 -26.25 20.96
N LEU A 716 -26.41 -25.44 19.92
CA LEU A 716 -27.36 -25.16 18.83
C LEU A 716 -27.78 -26.39 18.03
N LEU A 717 -26.92 -27.40 17.89
CA LEU A 717 -27.25 -28.66 17.22
C LEU A 717 -28.08 -29.60 18.09
N SER A 718 -28.01 -29.46 19.42
CA SER A 718 -28.87 -30.21 20.35
C SER A 718 -30.32 -29.68 20.39
N GLU A 719 -30.55 -28.42 19.99
CA GLU A 719 -31.89 -27.89 19.83
C GLU A 719 -32.64 -28.60 18.69
N ALA A 720 -33.84 -29.10 18.97
CA ALA A 720 -34.74 -29.59 17.92
C ALA A 720 -35.06 -28.46 16.92
N VAL A 721 -35.17 -28.80 15.64
CA VAL A 721 -35.65 -27.87 14.61
C VAL A 721 -37.13 -27.61 14.89
N SER A 722 -37.48 -26.36 15.21
CA SER A 722 -38.88 -26.01 15.48
C SER A 722 -39.74 -26.06 14.22
N SER A 723 -41.06 -26.16 14.39
CA SER A 723 -42.04 -25.98 13.31
C SER A 723 -42.80 -24.65 13.36
N ASP A 724 -42.55 -23.83 14.38
CA ASP A 724 -43.02 -22.45 14.42
C ASP A 724 -42.04 -21.56 13.61
N PRO A 725 -42.51 -20.83 12.57
CA PRO A 725 -41.66 -19.92 11.80
C PRO A 725 -40.95 -18.88 12.67
N ALA A 726 -41.56 -18.37 13.75
CA ALA A 726 -40.93 -17.37 14.61
C ALA A 726 -39.74 -17.96 15.39
N VAL A 727 -39.88 -19.21 15.86
CA VAL A 727 -38.79 -19.93 16.53
C VAL A 727 -37.71 -20.36 15.53
N LEU A 728 -38.10 -20.83 14.34
CA LEU A 728 -37.17 -21.13 13.25
C LEU A 728 -36.34 -19.91 12.82
N GLN A 729 -36.96 -18.73 12.69
CA GLN A 729 -36.25 -17.48 12.40
C GLN A 729 -35.27 -17.12 13.52
N LYS A 730 -35.64 -17.33 14.80
CA LYS A 730 -34.72 -17.15 15.93
C LYS A 730 -33.54 -18.14 15.88
N GLN A 731 -33.79 -19.41 15.59
CA GLN A 731 -32.74 -20.43 15.43
C GLN A 731 -31.82 -20.11 14.24
N LEU A 732 -32.38 -19.66 13.11
CA LEU A 732 -31.59 -19.22 11.95
C LEU A 732 -30.75 -17.98 12.29
N ALA A 733 -31.27 -17.01 13.04
CA ALA A 733 -30.51 -15.84 13.47
C ALA A 733 -29.33 -16.23 14.37
N GLY A 734 -29.54 -17.16 15.31
CA GLY A 734 -28.45 -17.72 16.13
C GLY A 734 -27.39 -18.47 15.30
N ALA A 735 -27.83 -19.27 14.33
CA ALA A 735 -26.92 -19.98 13.43
C ALA A 735 -26.14 -19.05 12.50
N LYS A 736 -26.79 -17.98 11.98
CA LYS A 736 -26.13 -16.95 11.18
C LYS A 736 -25.10 -16.16 11.97
N ARG A 737 -25.39 -15.81 13.23
CA ARG A 737 -24.40 -15.13 14.09
C ARG A 737 -23.14 -15.96 14.26
N LEU A 738 -23.22 -17.24 14.62
CA LEU A 738 -22.02 -18.09 14.68
C LEU A 738 -21.34 -18.27 13.31
N GLN A 739 -22.08 -18.16 12.21
CA GLN A 739 -21.54 -18.20 10.85
C GLN A 739 -20.80 -16.90 10.49
N GLU A 740 -21.24 -15.75 11.00
CA GLU A 740 -20.55 -14.45 10.96
C GLU A 740 -19.28 -14.51 11.83
N ASP A 741 -19.39 -14.97 13.08
CA ASP A 741 -18.25 -15.19 14.00
C ASP A 741 -17.19 -16.12 13.37
N LEU A 742 -17.61 -17.19 12.69
CA LEU A 742 -16.73 -18.09 11.91
C LEU A 742 -16.00 -17.39 10.76
N VAL A 743 -16.67 -16.47 10.05
CA VAL A 743 -16.05 -15.70 8.96
C VAL A 743 -15.02 -14.71 9.51
N GLU A 744 -15.26 -14.10 10.67
CA GLU A 744 -14.26 -13.25 11.34
C GLU A 744 -13.02 -14.07 11.77
N HIS A 745 -13.21 -15.30 12.23
CA HIS A 745 -12.14 -16.19 12.70
C HIS A 745 -11.35 -16.90 11.58
N GLN A 746 -11.78 -16.79 10.32
CA GLN A 746 -10.99 -17.19 9.14
C GLN A 746 -9.62 -16.47 9.09
N VAL A 747 -9.56 -15.18 9.45
CA VAL A 747 -8.33 -14.38 9.39
C VAL A 747 -7.27 -14.87 10.41
N PRO A 748 -7.61 -15.13 11.68
CA PRO A 748 -6.74 -15.87 12.60
C PRO A 748 -6.22 -17.21 12.07
N VAL A 749 -7.04 -18.01 11.37
CA VAL A 749 -6.62 -19.29 10.78
C VAL A 749 -5.57 -19.08 9.68
N GLU A 750 -5.78 -18.10 8.79
CA GLU A 750 -4.78 -17.74 7.77
C GLU A 750 -3.48 -17.20 8.37
N LYS A 751 -3.57 -16.47 9.50
CA LYS A 751 -2.39 -16.03 10.27
C LYS A 751 -1.63 -17.23 10.85
N LEU A 752 -2.32 -18.24 11.38
CA LEU A 752 -1.71 -19.48 11.88
C LEU A 752 -0.96 -20.20 10.76
N GLU A 753 -1.61 -20.42 9.61
CA GLU A 753 -0.99 -21.07 8.44
C GLU A 753 0.21 -20.28 7.90
N LYS A 754 0.18 -18.95 7.98
CA LYS A 754 1.31 -18.09 7.60
C LYS A 754 2.47 -18.18 8.60
N ALA A 755 2.19 -18.13 9.90
CA ALA A 755 3.20 -18.26 10.95
C ALA A 755 3.85 -19.66 10.90
N SER A 756 3.05 -20.71 10.77
CA SER A 756 3.47 -22.10 10.56
C SER A 756 4.44 -22.22 9.38
N ARG A 757 4.06 -21.73 8.19
CA ARG A 757 4.94 -21.74 7.01
C ARG A 757 6.25 -20.97 7.25
N SER A 758 6.18 -19.80 7.89
CA SER A 758 7.37 -18.99 8.18
C SER A 758 8.36 -19.66 9.14
N LEU A 759 7.89 -20.58 9.99
CA LEU A 759 8.75 -21.44 10.80
C LEU A 759 9.29 -22.64 10.01
N LEU A 760 8.44 -23.30 9.22
CA LEU A 760 8.82 -24.46 8.38
C LEU A 760 9.85 -24.12 7.29
N GLU A 761 9.94 -22.85 6.89
CA GLU A 761 11.00 -22.34 6.00
C GLU A 761 12.39 -22.28 6.66
N ILE A 762 12.49 -22.44 7.99
CA ILE A 762 13.75 -22.30 8.74
C ILE A 762 14.52 -23.62 8.76
N HIS A 763 15.58 -23.69 7.95
CA HIS A 763 16.43 -24.87 7.84
C HIS A 763 17.80 -24.71 8.53
N GLU A 764 18.09 -23.54 9.08
CA GLU A 764 19.33 -23.26 9.82
C GLU A 764 19.20 -23.68 11.29
N ALA A 765 20.28 -24.22 11.87
CA ALA A 765 20.27 -24.74 13.23
C ALA A 765 20.56 -23.65 14.29
N PRO A 766 19.86 -23.64 15.45
CA PRO A 766 18.79 -24.55 15.87
C PRO A 766 17.54 -24.47 15.00
N MET A 767 16.95 -25.63 14.67
CA MET A 767 15.72 -25.71 13.87
C MET A 767 14.49 -25.81 14.78
N PRO A 768 13.35 -25.20 14.44
CA PRO A 768 12.10 -25.38 15.17
C PRO A 768 11.55 -26.82 15.03
N ASP A 769 10.64 -27.21 15.92
CA ASP A 769 9.91 -28.48 15.80
C ASP A 769 8.89 -28.43 14.64
N HIS A 770 9.38 -28.64 13.43
CA HIS A 770 8.58 -28.70 12.21
C HIS A 770 7.42 -29.70 12.30
N ARG A 771 7.59 -30.79 13.07
CA ARG A 771 6.55 -31.79 13.26
C ARG A 771 5.44 -31.23 14.15
N GLY A 772 5.77 -30.80 15.36
CA GLY A 772 4.79 -30.27 16.32
C GLY A 772 4.04 -29.03 15.79
N ILE A 773 4.73 -28.17 15.04
CA ILE A 773 4.14 -27.02 14.35
C ILE A 773 3.12 -27.48 13.30
N GLN A 774 3.49 -28.40 12.40
CA GLN A 774 2.58 -28.91 11.36
C GLN A 774 1.38 -29.63 11.98
N GLU A 775 1.61 -30.54 12.93
CA GLU A 775 0.55 -31.31 13.62
C GLU A 775 -0.41 -30.38 14.38
N THR A 776 0.08 -29.29 14.99
CA THR A 776 -0.74 -28.27 15.65
C THR A 776 -1.56 -27.47 14.64
N THR A 777 -0.96 -27.03 13.53
CA THR A 777 -1.64 -26.29 12.46
C THR A 777 -2.77 -27.12 11.84
N ASP A 778 -2.46 -28.35 11.40
CA ASP A 778 -3.43 -29.24 10.76
C ASP A 778 -4.60 -29.57 11.70
N SER A 779 -4.32 -29.75 13.00
CA SER A 779 -5.36 -29.98 14.02
C SER A 779 -6.31 -28.79 14.18
N LEU A 780 -5.80 -27.57 14.29
CA LEU A 780 -6.62 -26.36 14.47
C LEU A 780 -7.40 -26.01 13.19
N VAL A 781 -6.76 -26.08 12.03
CA VAL A 781 -7.40 -25.86 10.71
C VAL A 781 -8.52 -26.89 10.48
N SER A 782 -8.28 -28.18 10.76
CA SER A 782 -9.28 -29.23 10.59
C SER A 782 -10.50 -29.04 11.52
N ARG A 783 -10.28 -28.66 12.78
CA ARG A 783 -11.36 -28.33 13.73
C ARG A 783 -12.21 -27.15 13.25
N PHE A 784 -11.58 -26.06 12.81
CA PHE A 784 -12.26 -24.91 12.23
C PHE A 784 -13.11 -25.28 11.00
N GLN A 785 -12.54 -26.05 10.07
CA GLN A 785 -13.26 -26.51 8.87
C GLN A 785 -14.46 -27.41 9.22
N ASN A 786 -14.31 -28.31 10.20
CA ASN A 786 -15.41 -29.14 10.68
C ASN A 786 -16.55 -28.31 11.29
N LEU A 787 -16.20 -27.34 12.13
CA LEU A 787 -17.14 -26.42 12.77
C LEU A 787 -17.92 -25.60 11.73
N SER A 788 -17.20 -25.08 10.72
CA SER A 788 -17.76 -24.33 9.59
C SER A 788 -18.73 -25.16 8.75
N SER A 789 -18.37 -26.40 8.40
CA SER A 789 -19.27 -27.33 7.68
C SER A 789 -20.55 -27.60 8.46
N ARG A 790 -20.43 -27.97 9.75
CA ARG A 790 -21.59 -28.25 10.62
C ARG A 790 -22.53 -27.05 10.74
N MET A 791 -22.00 -25.83 10.80
CA MET A 791 -22.82 -24.63 10.84
C MET A 791 -23.46 -24.27 9.50
N ALA A 792 -22.76 -24.47 8.37
CA ALA A 792 -23.35 -24.33 7.05
C ALA A 792 -24.50 -25.33 6.82
N GLU A 793 -24.31 -26.59 7.20
CA GLU A 793 -25.34 -27.65 7.16
C GLU A 793 -26.56 -27.29 8.03
N ARG A 794 -26.34 -26.82 9.27
CA ARG A 794 -27.42 -26.39 10.18
C ARG A 794 -28.17 -25.16 9.65
N SER A 795 -27.46 -24.18 9.11
CA SER A 795 -28.05 -22.98 8.48
C SER A 795 -28.91 -23.35 7.27
N ALA A 796 -28.42 -24.23 6.39
CA ALA A 796 -29.16 -24.72 5.23
C ALA A 796 -30.41 -25.55 5.63
N LEU A 797 -30.30 -26.39 6.66
CA LEU A 797 -31.44 -27.13 7.22
C LEU A 797 -32.53 -26.18 7.74
N LEU A 798 -32.15 -25.17 8.53
CA LEU A 798 -33.10 -24.18 9.08
C LEU A 798 -33.76 -23.34 7.98
N GLN A 799 -33.01 -22.90 6.95
CA GLN A 799 -33.57 -22.20 5.79
C GLN A 799 -34.59 -23.06 5.03
N LYS A 800 -34.27 -24.35 4.80
CA LYS A 800 -35.20 -25.31 4.18
C LYS A 800 -36.47 -25.48 5.01
N SER A 801 -36.34 -25.63 6.34
CA SER A 801 -37.47 -25.77 7.25
C SER A 801 -38.35 -24.52 7.29
N ILE A 802 -37.78 -23.31 7.22
CA ILE A 802 -38.54 -22.05 7.11
C ILE A 802 -39.37 -22.02 5.82
N ALA A 803 -38.76 -22.32 4.68
CA ALA A 803 -39.46 -22.33 3.40
C ALA A 803 -40.60 -23.37 3.36
N GLN A 804 -40.38 -24.55 3.95
CA GLN A 804 -41.43 -25.57 4.11
C GLN A 804 -42.55 -25.09 5.04
N SER A 805 -42.21 -24.48 6.18
CA SER A 805 -43.18 -23.92 7.12
C SER A 805 -44.05 -22.82 6.50
N GLN A 806 -43.45 -21.92 5.72
CA GLN A 806 -44.15 -20.85 5.02
C GLN A 806 -45.09 -21.42 3.94
N SER A 807 -44.61 -22.34 3.11
CA SER A 807 -45.42 -23.02 2.09
C SER A 807 -46.61 -23.79 2.67
N VAL A 808 -46.45 -24.40 3.85
CA VAL A 808 -47.55 -25.04 4.60
C VAL A 808 -48.56 -24.02 5.11
N GLN A 809 -48.11 -22.88 5.65
CA GLN A 809 -48.99 -21.82 6.14
C GLN A 809 -49.79 -21.17 5.00
N GLU A 810 -49.12 -20.75 3.92
CA GLU A 810 -49.74 -20.18 2.73
C GLU A 810 -50.74 -21.16 2.08
N GLY A 811 -50.37 -22.44 1.98
CA GLY A 811 -51.24 -23.48 1.43
C GLY A 811 -52.49 -23.75 2.27
N LEU A 812 -52.36 -23.73 3.61
CA LEU A 812 -53.51 -23.87 4.53
C LEU A 812 -54.40 -22.62 4.53
N GLU A 813 -53.82 -21.42 4.53
CA GLU A 813 -54.57 -20.16 4.54
C GLU A 813 -55.30 -19.92 3.21
N SER A 814 -54.64 -20.16 2.07
CA SER A 814 -55.26 -20.10 0.75
C SER A 814 -56.44 -21.07 0.62
N LEU A 815 -56.28 -22.31 1.10
CA LEU A 815 -57.32 -23.34 1.08
C LEU A 815 -58.50 -23.00 2.02
N LEU A 816 -58.22 -22.44 3.20
CA LEU A 816 -59.27 -21.96 4.12
C LEU A 816 -60.06 -20.79 3.51
N GLN A 817 -59.37 -19.85 2.86
CA GLN A 817 -59.99 -18.69 2.21
C GLN A 817 -60.84 -19.11 0.99
N SER A 818 -60.31 -19.97 0.13
CA SER A 818 -61.01 -20.46 -1.07
C SER A 818 -62.23 -21.31 -0.70
N MET A 819 -62.13 -22.17 0.30
CA MET A 819 -63.28 -22.94 0.80
C MET A 819 -64.35 -22.03 1.40
N ALA A 820 -63.98 -21.03 2.20
CA ALA A 820 -64.93 -20.04 2.72
C ALA A 820 -65.63 -19.22 1.62
N GLU A 821 -65.02 -19.06 0.45
CA GLU A 821 -65.66 -18.44 -0.71
C GLU A 821 -66.63 -19.40 -1.43
N VAL A 822 -66.25 -20.67 -1.62
CA VAL A 822 -67.13 -21.68 -2.21
C VAL A 822 -68.35 -21.94 -1.30
N GLU A 823 -68.17 -22.04 0.03
CA GLU A 823 -69.27 -22.12 1.01
C GLU A 823 -70.24 -20.93 0.89
N ARG A 824 -69.70 -19.71 0.74
CA ARG A 824 -70.50 -18.49 0.58
C ARG A 824 -71.26 -18.44 -0.74
N ASN A 825 -70.71 -19.02 -1.81
CA ASN A 825 -71.38 -19.12 -3.10
C ASN A 825 -72.51 -20.16 -3.05
N LEU A 826 -72.29 -21.31 -2.41
CA LEU A 826 -73.33 -22.33 -2.15
C LEU A 826 -74.55 -21.75 -1.41
N GLN A 827 -74.30 -20.88 -0.42
CA GLN A 827 -75.34 -20.18 0.36
C GLN A 827 -76.05 -19.05 -0.40
N ARG A 828 -75.48 -18.51 -1.49
CA ARG A 828 -76.10 -17.44 -2.29
C ARG A 828 -77.06 -17.96 -3.36
N GLU A 829 -76.87 -19.21 -3.81
CA GLU A 829 -77.64 -19.82 -4.90
C GLU A 829 -79.05 -20.29 -4.46
N ASP A 830 -79.85 -19.42 -3.83
CA ASP A 830 -81.23 -19.76 -3.46
C ASP A 830 -82.21 -19.43 -4.60
N VAL A 831 -83.22 -20.30 -4.77
CA VAL A 831 -84.23 -20.17 -5.82
C VAL A 831 -85.16 -18.99 -5.50
N SER A 832 -84.82 -17.83 -6.04
CA SER A 832 -85.53 -16.57 -5.81
C SER A 832 -86.85 -16.43 -6.58
N SER A 833 -87.07 -17.28 -7.60
CA SER A 833 -88.36 -17.40 -8.29
C SER A 833 -88.61 -18.86 -8.70
N PHE A 834 -89.82 -19.37 -8.48
CA PHE A 834 -90.20 -20.73 -8.90
C PHE A 834 -90.60 -20.74 -10.38
N SER A 835 -89.60 -20.66 -11.27
CA SER A 835 -89.75 -20.83 -12.72
C SER A 835 -88.74 -21.83 -13.27
N SER A 836 -89.06 -22.51 -14.38
CA SER A 836 -88.13 -23.48 -15.00
C SER A 836 -86.80 -22.80 -15.36
N ALA A 837 -86.85 -21.60 -15.95
CA ALA A 837 -85.66 -20.83 -16.32
C ALA A 837 -84.76 -20.50 -15.11
N SER A 838 -85.34 -20.07 -13.99
CA SER A 838 -84.59 -19.75 -12.77
C SER A 838 -83.99 -21.00 -12.11
N ILE A 839 -84.69 -22.14 -12.16
CA ILE A 839 -84.16 -23.42 -11.68
C ILE A 839 -83.03 -23.94 -12.58
N GLN A 840 -83.15 -23.81 -13.91
CA GLN A 840 -82.09 -24.17 -14.85
C GLN A 840 -80.84 -23.29 -14.67
N GLU A 841 -81.01 -21.98 -14.43
CA GLU A 841 -79.91 -21.06 -14.12
C GLU A 841 -79.24 -21.42 -12.79
N THR A 842 -80.03 -21.70 -11.74
CA THR A 842 -79.51 -22.14 -10.42
C THR A 842 -78.79 -23.49 -10.53
N LEU A 843 -79.27 -24.42 -11.36
CA LEU A 843 -78.63 -25.71 -11.61
C LEU A 843 -77.33 -25.56 -12.41
N ALA A 844 -77.27 -24.62 -13.37
CA ALA A 844 -76.04 -24.29 -14.08
C ALA A 844 -74.99 -23.62 -13.15
N ALA A 845 -75.42 -22.76 -12.24
CA ALA A 845 -74.58 -22.18 -11.20
C ALA A 845 -74.04 -23.27 -10.24
N ASN A 846 -74.91 -24.17 -9.78
CA ASN A 846 -74.53 -25.31 -8.95
C ASN A 846 -73.55 -26.28 -9.66
N MET A 847 -73.67 -26.46 -10.98
CA MET A 847 -72.71 -27.22 -11.79
C MET A 847 -71.34 -26.53 -11.89
N LYS A 848 -71.30 -25.19 -11.93
CA LYS A 848 -70.05 -24.43 -11.81
C LYS A 848 -69.45 -24.58 -10.41
N LEU A 849 -70.27 -24.49 -9.36
CA LEU A 849 -69.86 -24.72 -7.98
C LEU A 849 -69.25 -26.12 -7.81
N LYS A 850 -69.84 -27.16 -8.41
CA LYS A 850 -69.29 -28.53 -8.46
C LYS A 850 -67.88 -28.60 -9.05
N GLN A 851 -67.61 -27.82 -10.10
CA GLN A 851 -66.26 -27.71 -10.68
C GLN A 851 -65.29 -26.97 -9.75
N ASP A 852 -65.75 -25.92 -9.08
CA ASP A 852 -64.92 -25.18 -8.12
C ASP A 852 -64.59 -26.02 -6.87
N ILE A 853 -65.52 -26.86 -6.38
CA ILE A 853 -65.24 -27.86 -5.33
C ILE A 853 -64.23 -28.90 -5.83
N ALA A 854 -64.35 -29.38 -7.07
CA ALA A 854 -63.37 -30.31 -7.65
C ALA A 854 -61.96 -29.69 -7.72
N ARG A 855 -61.84 -28.37 -7.94
CA ARG A 855 -60.56 -27.64 -7.84
C ARG A 855 -60.05 -27.55 -6.39
N GLN A 856 -60.93 -27.29 -5.43
CA GLN A 856 -60.55 -27.29 -4.00
C GLN A 856 -60.05 -28.67 -3.55
N LYS A 857 -60.59 -29.77 -4.11
CA LYS A 857 -60.08 -31.12 -3.82
C LYS A 857 -58.59 -31.27 -4.14
N SER A 858 -58.16 -30.84 -5.33
CA SER A 858 -56.74 -30.88 -5.71
C SER A 858 -55.86 -29.97 -4.85
N SER A 859 -56.40 -28.84 -4.38
CA SER A 859 -55.69 -27.95 -3.44
C SER A 859 -55.54 -28.59 -2.05
N LEU A 860 -56.59 -29.23 -1.54
CA LEU A 860 -56.55 -30.01 -0.29
C LEU A 860 -55.55 -31.17 -0.35
N GLU A 861 -55.51 -31.92 -1.46
CA GLU A 861 -54.55 -33.01 -1.65
C GLU A 861 -53.10 -32.50 -1.69
N ALA A 862 -52.83 -31.39 -2.38
CA ALA A 862 -51.51 -30.75 -2.40
C ALA A 862 -51.10 -30.21 -1.01
N THR A 863 -51.98 -29.49 -0.33
CA THR A 863 -51.72 -28.94 1.02
C THR A 863 -51.53 -30.06 2.05
N ARG A 864 -52.28 -31.17 1.94
CA ARG A 864 -52.08 -32.38 2.75
C ARG A 864 -50.69 -32.98 2.56
N GLU A 865 -50.19 -33.03 1.33
CA GLU A 865 -48.85 -33.54 1.06
C GLU A 865 -47.77 -32.62 1.65
N MET A 866 -47.91 -31.30 1.50
CA MET A 866 -47.00 -30.32 2.11
C MET A 866 -46.95 -30.43 3.63
N VAL A 867 -48.12 -30.50 4.29
CA VAL A 867 -48.24 -30.72 5.74
C VAL A 867 -47.56 -32.02 6.16
N THR A 868 -47.80 -33.12 5.44
CA THR A 868 -47.24 -34.44 5.78
C THR A 868 -45.71 -34.43 5.72
N ARG A 869 -45.12 -33.87 4.65
CA ARG A 869 -43.65 -33.77 4.51
C ARG A 869 -43.01 -32.87 5.57
N PHE A 870 -43.71 -31.83 6.03
CA PHE A 870 -43.20 -30.95 7.08
C PHE A 870 -43.29 -31.60 8.47
N MET A 871 -44.36 -32.37 8.72
CA MET A 871 -44.57 -33.12 9.97
C MET A 871 -43.48 -34.17 10.25
N GLU A 872 -42.82 -34.73 9.23
CA GLU A 872 -41.69 -35.66 9.39
C GLU A 872 -40.50 -35.02 10.14
N THR A 873 -40.34 -33.70 10.02
CA THR A 873 -39.29 -32.90 10.67
C THR A 873 -39.80 -32.08 11.86
N ALA A 874 -41.07 -32.20 12.22
CA ALA A 874 -41.73 -31.33 13.17
C ALA A 874 -41.63 -31.81 14.62
N ASP A 875 -41.75 -30.87 15.56
CA ASP A 875 -42.00 -31.21 16.95
C ASP A 875 -43.42 -31.81 17.12
N SER A 876 -43.59 -32.67 18.12
CA SER A 876 -44.84 -33.43 18.31
C SER A 876 -46.08 -32.56 18.59
N ALA A 877 -45.92 -31.33 19.11
CA ALA A 877 -47.05 -30.46 19.42
C ALA A 877 -47.52 -29.72 18.16
N THR A 878 -46.59 -29.15 17.39
CA THR A 878 -46.91 -28.46 16.13
C THR A 878 -47.40 -29.45 15.07
N ALA A 879 -46.83 -30.66 15.01
CA ALA A 879 -47.31 -31.72 14.14
C ALA A 879 -48.80 -32.05 14.40
N ALA A 880 -49.18 -32.19 15.67
CA ALA A 880 -50.57 -32.42 16.07
C ALA A 880 -51.49 -31.24 15.73
N ALA A 881 -51.03 -30.00 15.91
CA ALA A 881 -51.79 -28.80 15.57
C ALA A 881 -52.05 -28.67 14.06
N LEU A 882 -51.05 -28.92 13.22
CA LEU A 882 -51.19 -28.96 11.76
C LEU A 882 -52.12 -30.08 11.30
N GLN A 883 -51.99 -31.27 11.91
CA GLN A 883 -52.87 -32.40 11.64
C GLN A 883 -54.33 -32.10 12.02
N SER A 884 -54.57 -31.39 13.13
CA SER A 884 -55.90 -30.95 13.54
C SER A 884 -56.51 -29.95 12.55
N LYS A 885 -55.75 -28.94 12.10
CA LYS A 885 -56.23 -28.00 11.07
C LYS A 885 -56.52 -28.71 9.75
N LEU A 886 -55.66 -29.63 9.33
CA LEU A 886 -55.88 -30.41 8.11
C LEU A 886 -57.14 -31.30 8.20
N ALA A 887 -57.43 -31.85 9.37
CA ALA A 887 -58.65 -32.61 9.62
C ALA A 887 -59.90 -31.72 9.52
N GLU A 888 -59.92 -30.55 10.17
CA GLU A 888 -61.02 -29.57 10.10
C GLU A 888 -61.33 -29.17 8.64
N VAL A 889 -60.30 -28.85 7.86
CA VAL A 889 -60.46 -28.49 6.43
C VAL A 889 -60.96 -29.68 5.62
N THR A 890 -60.50 -30.90 5.91
CA THR A 890 -60.99 -32.12 5.25
C THR A 890 -62.48 -32.38 5.55
N GLU A 891 -62.92 -32.14 6.79
CA GLU A 891 -64.31 -32.29 7.22
C GLU A 891 -65.24 -31.24 6.58
N ARG A 892 -64.82 -29.96 6.58
CA ARG A 892 -65.53 -28.88 5.88
C ARG A 892 -65.68 -29.18 4.39
N PHE A 893 -64.62 -29.69 3.74
CA PHE A 893 -64.67 -30.06 2.33
C PHE A 893 -65.71 -31.17 2.06
N GLY A 894 -65.73 -32.22 2.90
CA GLY A 894 -66.72 -33.29 2.80
C GLY A 894 -68.14 -32.79 2.98
N SER A 895 -68.37 -31.91 3.96
CA SER A 895 -69.68 -31.30 4.24
C SER A 895 -70.17 -30.44 3.08
N LEU A 896 -69.29 -29.62 2.51
CA LEU A 896 -69.58 -28.76 1.37
C LEU A 896 -69.94 -29.59 0.12
N TRP A 897 -69.17 -30.65 -0.16
CA TRP A 897 -69.47 -31.59 -1.25
C TRP A 897 -70.84 -32.26 -1.08
N GLN A 898 -71.19 -32.69 0.14
CA GLN A 898 -72.49 -33.28 0.44
C GLN A 898 -73.62 -32.27 0.20
N GLN A 899 -73.54 -31.06 0.76
CA GLN A 899 -74.55 -30.01 0.58
C GLN A 899 -74.72 -29.61 -0.89
N GLN A 900 -73.64 -29.57 -1.67
CA GLN A 900 -73.73 -29.33 -3.11
C GLN A 900 -74.48 -30.46 -3.83
N GLN A 901 -74.21 -31.73 -3.52
CA GLN A 901 -74.92 -32.87 -4.09
C GLN A 901 -76.41 -32.90 -3.70
N GLU A 902 -76.74 -32.65 -2.43
CA GLU A 902 -78.13 -32.58 -1.97
C GLU A 902 -78.91 -31.46 -2.69
N LYS A 903 -78.28 -30.29 -2.88
CA LYS A 903 -78.84 -29.16 -3.65
C LYS A 903 -78.97 -29.48 -5.14
N GLU A 904 -78.01 -30.18 -5.73
CA GLU A 904 -78.03 -30.64 -7.13
C GLU A 904 -79.21 -31.59 -7.40
N GLU A 905 -79.39 -32.61 -6.56
CA GLU A 905 -80.48 -33.58 -6.69
C GLU A 905 -81.84 -32.94 -6.41
N ALA A 906 -81.95 -32.07 -5.39
CA ALA A 906 -83.18 -31.33 -5.12
C ALA A 906 -83.61 -30.43 -6.30
N LEU A 907 -82.67 -29.74 -6.96
CA LEU A 907 -82.94 -28.94 -8.16
C LEU A 907 -83.35 -29.81 -9.35
N LYS A 908 -82.69 -30.96 -9.58
CA LYS A 908 -83.05 -31.93 -10.62
C LYS A 908 -84.46 -32.52 -10.41
N GLU A 909 -84.84 -32.78 -9.17
CA GLU A 909 -86.18 -33.25 -8.82
C GLU A 909 -87.26 -32.17 -8.94
N LEU A 910 -86.92 -30.92 -8.61
CA LEU A 910 -87.85 -29.80 -8.63
C LEU A 910 -88.15 -29.33 -10.06
N LEU A 911 -87.13 -29.30 -10.93
CA LEU A 911 -87.25 -28.82 -12.31
C LEU A 911 -88.43 -29.44 -13.09
N PRO A 912 -88.57 -30.78 -13.23
CA PRO A 912 -89.69 -31.37 -13.98
C PRO A 912 -91.05 -31.13 -13.31
N LYS A 913 -91.08 -30.96 -11.97
CA LYS A 913 -92.31 -30.64 -11.23
C LYS A 913 -92.76 -29.20 -11.53
N VAL A 914 -91.82 -28.25 -11.61
CA VAL A 914 -92.09 -26.85 -11.98
C VAL A 914 -92.41 -26.70 -13.46
N GLU A 915 -91.69 -27.38 -14.36
CA GLU A 915 -92.05 -27.43 -15.79
C GLU A 915 -93.44 -28.01 -16.02
N GLN A 916 -93.83 -29.04 -15.25
CA GLN A 916 -95.19 -29.58 -15.28
C GLN A 916 -96.21 -28.56 -14.75
N PHE A 917 -95.89 -27.85 -13.66
CA PHE A 917 -96.76 -26.80 -13.10
C PHE A 917 -96.94 -25.62 -14.06
N GLU A 918 -95.86 -25.08 -14.63
CA GLU A 918 -95.90 -24.00 -15.63
C GLU A 918 -96.73 -24.41 -16.84
N ARG A 919 -96.52 -25.63 -17.37
CA ARG A 919 -97.31 -26.18 -18.49
C ARG A 919 -98.79 -26.38 -18.15
N LEU A 920 -99.11 -26.78 -16.92
CA LEU A 920 -100.50 -26.89 -16.45
C LEU A 920 -101.13 -25.51 -16.23
N SER A 921 -100.38 -24.55 -15.72
CA SER A 921 -100.80 -23.15 -15.56
C SER A 921 -101.05 -22.48 -16.91
N GLU A 922 -100.18 -22.71 -17.90
CA GLU A 922 -100.35 -22.23 -19.27
C GLU A 922 -101.61 -22.84 -19.91
N LYS A 923 -101.81 -24.16 -19.80
CA LYS A 923 -103.06 -24.83 -20.23
C LYS A 923 -104.29 -24.24 -19.53
N LEU A 924 -104.23 -23.99 -18.22
CA LEU A 924 -105.33 -23.43 -17.43
C LEU A 924 -105.63 -21.98 -17.83
N GLN A 925 -104.59 -21.19 -18.11
CA GLN A 925 -104.72 -19.83 -18.62
C GLN A 925 -105.33 -19.84 -20.02
N GLN A 926 -104.85 -20.66 -20.95
CA GLN A 926 -105.43 -20.83 -22.29
C GLN A 926 -106.91 -21.25 -22.21
N PHE A 927 -107.25 -22.19 -21.33
CA PHE A 927 -108.64 -22.59 -21.04
C PHE A 927 -109.46 -21.41 -20.52
N THR A 928 -108.99 -20.72 -19.48
CA THR A 928 -109.70 -19.59 -18.87
C THR A 928 -109.88 -18.43 -19.85
N GLU A 929 -108.86 -18.06 -20.63
CA GLU A 929 -108.97 -17.05 -21.67
C GLU A 929 -109.94 -17.44 -22.79
N SER A 930 -109.98 -18.72 -23.20
CA SER A 930 -110.95 -19.21 -24.17
C SER A 930 -112.38 -19.16 -23.63
N ARG A 931 -112.58 -19.47 -22.34
CA ARG A 931 -113.88 -19.42 -21.66
C ARG A 931 -114.33 -17.98 -21.41
N THR A 932 -113.44 -17.08 -21.03
CA THR A 932 -113.71 -15.64 -20.93
C THR A 932 -114.04 -15.05 -22.30
N ARG A 933 -113.36 -15.46 -23.37
CA ARG A 933 -113.74 -15.10 -24.76
C ARG A 933 -115.11 -15.65 -25.18
N LEU A 934 -115.48 -16.86 -24.76
CA LEU A 934 -116.81 -17.42 -24.97
C LEU A 934 -117.90 -16.63 -24.22
N LEU A 935 -117.66 -16.30 -22.95
CA LEU A 935 -118.58 -15.50 -22.13
C LEU A 935 -118.74 -14.08 -22.69
N ALA A 936 -117.65 -13.45 -23.15
CA ALA A 936 -117.68 -12.14 -23.79
C ALA A 936 -118.39 -12.11 -25.17
N SER A 937 -118.67 -13.26 -25.77
CA SER A 937 -119.38 -13.38 -27.06
C SER A 937 -120.81 -13.93 -26.94
N GLY A 938 -121.28 -14.29 -25.74
CA GLY A 938 -122.59 -14.88 -25.50
C GLY A 938 -123.65 -13.92 -24.93
N ASN A 939 -124.43 -13.28 -25.80
CA ASN A 939 -125.59 -12.47 -25.39
C ASN A 939 -126.87 -13.33 -25.29
N GLN A 940 -127.10 -14.01 -24.17
CA GLN A 940 -128.44 -14.50 -23.77
C GLN A 940 -128.49 -14.93 -22.29
N PRO A 941 -129.38 -14.36 -21.45
CA PRO A 941 -129.71 -14.91 -20.14
C PRO A 941 -130.76 -16.03 -20.22
N ASP A 942 -130.96 -16.73 -19.10
CA ASP A 942 -132.08 -17.65 -18.81
C ASP A 942 -132.10 -19.05 -19.45
N HIS A 943 -131.00 -19.51 -20.07
CA HIS A 943 -130.76 -20.96 -20.21
C HIS A 943 -129.37 -21.40 -19.72
N ASP A 944 -129.39 -22.22 -18.67
CA ASP A 944 -128.32 -23.10 -18.24
C ASP A 944 -126.95 -22.49 -17.92
N ILE A 945 -126.91 -21.52 -17.00
CA ILE A 945 -125.74 -21.34 -16.11
C ILE A 945 -125.40 -22.69 -15.43
N ALA A 946 -126.41 -23.52 -15.16
CA ALA A 946 -126.26 -24.90 -14.67
C ALA A 946 -125.51 -25.83 -15.65
N ARG A 947 -125.88 -25.91 -16.94
CA ARG A 947 -125.08 -26.72 -17.90
C ARG A 947 -123.74 -26.08 -18.21
N PHE A 948 -123.64 -24.75 -18.33
CA PHE A 948 -122.37 -24.10 -18.59
C PHE A 948 -121.37 -24.35 -17.46
N SER A 949 -121.80 -24.26 -16.20
CA SER A 949 -120.97 -24.64 -15.04
C SER A 949 -120.71 -26.14 -14.99
N GLN A 950 -121.71 -27.01 -15.20
CA GLN A 950 -121.52 -28.46 -15.18
C GLN A 950 -120.56 -28.95 -16.29
N GLN A 951 -120.68 -28.43 -17.50
CA GLN A 951 -119.78 -28.71 -18.62
C GLN A 951 -118.39 -28.08 -18.40
N SER A 952 -118.30 -26.88 -17.84
CA SER A 952 -117.01 -26.27 -17.48
C SER A 952 -116.30 -27.05 -16.37
N ILE A 953 -117.03 -27.58 -15.39
CA ILE A 953 -116.49 -28.46 -14.34
C ILE A 953 -116.01 -29.79 -14.94
N GLN A 954 -116.77 -30.36 -15.89
CA GLN A 954 -116.42 -31.63 -16.53
C GLN A 954 -115.21 -31.51 -17.48
N GLU A 955 -115.10 -30.41 -18.23
CA GLU A 955 -113.95 -30.13 -19.10
C GLU A 955 -112.71 -29.66 -18.32
N CYS A 956 -112.86 -28.82 -17.28
CA CYS A 956 -111.77 -28.43 -16.39
C CYS A 956 -111.23 -29.66 -15.63
N GLY A 957 -112.13 -30.56 -15.20
CA GLY A 957 -111.78 -31.88 -14.69
C GLY A 957 -110.93 -32.67 -15.69
N SER A 958 -111.35 -32.77 -16.96
CA SER A 958 -110.57 -33.48 -17.98
C SER A 958 -109.20 -32.84 -18.28
N CYS A 959 -109.09 -31.51 -18.23
CA CYS A 959 -107.84 -30.79 -18.46
C CYS A 959 -106.81 -31.04 -17.34
N LEU A 960 -107.29 -31.23 -16.10
CA LEU A 960 -106.49 -31.57 -14.91
C LEU A 960 -106.22 -33.08 -14.76
N GLN A 961 -106.86 -33.94 -15.55
CA GLN A 961 -106.79 -35.40 -15.39
C GLN A 961 -105.62 -36.08 -16.14
N ASP A 962 -104.80 -35.29 -16.87
CA ASP A 962 -103.61 -35.77 -17.58
C ASP A 962 -102.38 -35.87 -16.64
N ARG A 963 -102.25 -37.04 -16.01
CA ARG A 963 -101.03 -37.63 -15.41
C ARG A 963 -100.39 -36.93 -14.19
N LEU A 964 -100.79 -37.39 -13.02
CA LEU A 964 -99.83 -37.75 -11.96
C LEU A 964 -99.23 -39.13 -12.26
N PRO A 965 -97.90 -39.32 -12.26
CA PRO A 965 -97.29 -40.64 -12.13
C PRO A 965 -97.47 -41.13 -10.68
N ALA A 966 -97.97 -42.34 -10.50
CA ALA A 966 -98.10 -42.94 -9.17
C ALA A 966 -96.79 -43.59 -8.72
N THR A 967 -96.23 -43.10 -7.61
CA THR A 967 -95.36 -43.87 -6.71
C THR A 967 -95.70 -43.52 -5.25
N PRO A 968 -95.67 -44.47 -4.30
CA PRO A 968 -96.21 -44.29 -2.95
C PRO A 968 -95.18 -43.80 -1.92
N ASP A 969 -95.68 -43.47 -0.72
CA ASP A 969 -94.96 -43.14 0.52
C ASP A 969 -94.08 -41.88 0.55
N ALA A 970 -94.73 -40.72 0.75
CA ALA A 970 -94.33 -39.76 1.78
C ALA A 970 -95.53 -38.87 2.16
N GLY A 971 -95.81 -38.72 3.46
CA GLY A 971 -96.91 -37.87 3.92
C GLY A 971 -96.56 -36.38 3.85
N PHE A 972 -97.46 -35.56 3.30
CA PHE A 972 -97.43 -34.11 3.51
C PHE A 972 -97.75 -33.79 4.97
N SER A 973 -96.71 -33.46 5.75
CA SER A 973 -96.78 -32.95 7.11
C SER A 973 -95.57 -32.04 7.38
N TRP A 974 -95.68 -31.18 8.39
CA TRP A 974 -94.76 -30.07 8.73
C TRP A 974 -94.85 -28.89 7.76
N LEU A 975 -94.94 -27.63 8.21
CA LEU A 975 -94.21 -27.00 9.32
C LEU A 975 -94.98 -26.81 10.66
N PHE A 976 -94.20 -26.71 11.73
CA PHE A 976 -94.51 -26.38 13.15
C PHE A 976 -95.22 -27.42 14.03
N THR A 977 -94.43 -28.12 14.88
CA THR A 977 -94.48 -28.08 16.37
C THR A 977 -93.26 -28.83 16.99
N PRO A 978 -92.92 -28.67 18.30
CA PRO A 978 -91.53 -28.81 18.81
C PRO A 978 -91.26 -29.92 19.86
N GLN A 979 -90.07 -29.87 20.50
CA GLN A 979 -89.51 -30.66 21.65
C GLN A 979 -88.93 -32.04 21.31
N ASP A 980 -87.87 -32.56 21.96
CA ASP A 980 -86.96 -32.10 23.05
C ASP A 980 -85.68 -32.99 22.96
N GLN A 981 -84.47 -32.74 23.50
CA GLN A 981 -83.88 -31.90 24.56
C GLN A 981 -82.49 -31.42 24.05
N THR A 982 -81.69 -30.47 24.57
CA THR A 982 -81.70 -29.51 25.72
C THR A 982 -80.72 -28.36 25.30
N GLN A 983 -80.25 -27.37 26.07
CA GLN A 983 -80.20 -27.05 27.51
C GLN A 983 -80.23 -25.50 27.67
N SER A 984 -81.07 -25.00 28.58
CA SER A 984 -80.95 -23.70 29.32
C SER A 984 -80.84 -22.33 28.60
N LEU A 985 -81.69 -21.39 29.06
CA LEU A 985 -81.51 -19.92 29.19
C LEU A 985 -82.14 -18.94 28.16
N THR A 986 -83.47 -18.79 28.32
CA THR A 986 -84.20 -17.52 28.58
C THR A 986 -84.14 -16.31 27.64
N GLY A 987 -85.31 -15.98 27.08
CA GLY A 987 -85.79 -14.61 26.77
C GLY A 987 -85.40 -14.04 25.39
N GLY A 988 -86.27 -13.34 24.66
CA GLY A 988 -87.69 -13.06 24.87
C GLY A 988 -88.21 -12.01 23.86
N GLU A 989 -89.49 -12.14 23.46
CA GLU A 989 -90.30 -11.17 22.71
C GLU A 989 -89.90 -10.84 21.24
N GLY A 990 -90.89 -10.43 20.42
CA GLY A 990 -90.62 -9.52 19.30
C GLY A 990 -90.93 -9.94 17.86
N MET A 991 -91.91 -10.82 17.56
CA MET A 991 -92.39 -10.94 16.16
C MET A 991 -93.50 -9.92 15.87
N ALA A 992 -93.16 -8.85 15.13
CA ALA A 992 -94.11 -7.92 14.53
C ALA A 992 -93.54 -7.30 13.24
N ALA A 993 -94.42 -7.06 12.27
CA ALA A 993 -94.13 -6.57 10.91
C ALA A 993 -93.32 -7.52 10.00
N PHE A 994 -93.99 -8.10 8.99
CA PHE A 994 -93.90 -7.62 7.60
C PHE A 994 -94.85 -8.43 6.70
N PHE A 995 -96.08 -7.93 6.50
CA PHE A 995 -96.88 -8.25 5.31
C PHE A 995 -97.78 -7.05 4.99
N HIS A 996 -97.20 -6.12 4.24
CA HIS A 996 -97.91 -5.05 3.55
C HIS A 996 -97.17 -4.76 2.25
N LEU A 997 -97.94 -4.50 1.20
CA LEU A 997 -97.54 -4.33 -0.20
C LEU A 997 -97.15 -5.61 -0.97
N LEU A 998 -97.69 -5.84 -2.17
CA LEU A 998 -98.98 -5.45 -2.77
C LEU A 998 -99.17 -6.28 -4.07
N PHE A 999 -100.28 -6.02 -4.76
CA PHE A 999 -100.52 -6.17 -6.22
C PHE A 999 -99.36 -6.69 -7.09
#